data_AF-A0A246DUG7-F1
#
_entry.id   AF-A0A246DUG7-F1
#
_cell.length_a   1.000
_cell.length_b   1.000
_cell.length_c   1.000
_cell.angle_alpha   90.00
_cell.angle_beta   90.00
_cell.angle_gamma   90.00
#
_symmetry.space_group_name_H-M   'P 1'
#
loop_
_entity.id
_entity.type
_entity.pdbx_description
1 polymer ?
#
loop_
_entity_poly.entity_id
_entity_poly.type
_entity_poly.pdbx_seq_one_letter_code
_entity_poly.pdbx_strand_id
1 'polypeptide(L)'
;METVWSQRPPFLRLALFFLAYVLACGFAQSLAVVPGTGISIWPPAGLFIATLILASRPSWPWWIVAGCLAEMFSNVLWFHSPQVAAFLIYIGNALEAMVAAWLVNRTLKLPVRLETLQEVTAFVVISAGIAPIVSATVGSATLAWFSIQSQSFLTAWPLWWIGDATGVLIVAPLALVLFHSWRGKTQLSIGQWVEAAVLALIFLGVATLSLSGYLPFAYIIMPPLLWAAVRFEFKGAAVSLALLALITAVFTITGASQFAGDPESQRHNQVMLQLFLAISAFSALIVAAISRQHQLAVLSLRQSVEALSERERELSQLVDMVPSHVWRLRPDGEPTFFNKRMVDFLGLDVGDSDKPDMSRLEALFQAIVHPDDAAEFSTALSHCLITGETFAMRYRLRRADGVYRWMSSRAEPLRDQAGNILQWYGLCHDIDDQVHAEEAVRQSERQLQQMIDAVPVRVWSVEPAGRSIYFNKRYQDHFRAVIADFEAIGEPSIEDLLQQLIHPEDAPEVQHTLRNCFETGGGTVMRFRWREQDGVYRWAECRVEPRRDDDGKVVQWYGVSLDVDEEVRALEALRDRERELSQLVDMVPVHIARMAPNGEPTFFSRRTLQSIGVDDVAAWDKPDISRSAAIIGATVHPEDGPRMREVLARALATGEPYTIRYRRRRADGEYRWMEGRAEPLRDQNGAIVQWYAAAIDIDDEVRAQQALRERERELSQLVDIVPSLLWRLNAEGEPTFFNKRLINFLGPDIADTGKPGTNRLSAIIEAAIHPDDAESLGEALRHSFATGERFSKQYRLRRADGIYRWVRGSAEPLRDESGRIIQWYGLTHDIDDQLRIEEELRERERSLWQIVETLPAMIDCAAPDGEPVYRNPQLRDFLGYKLEELDGTGKTRLDGTLDAGVHPDDLASVKENYAHSLRTGEPYARRHRLRRFDGEYRWVETRAAPMRNAEGVIVQWNVICLDIDAEVRAEEDLRQAREGLARSSQVASLAELSASIAHEVNQPLAAVVANSHACQRWLMAEPPNLERAQRTVERIIRDANSAADVVSRIRALFKQSADRRVQTALSGIVNEARNLMADEMARRRARMEVEVDGNLPLIAIDRVQIQQVLINLIRNGIEAMDAIAGDRVIEMRVRHVGNAIQTEISDRGEGIEFPEKMFEPFFTTKENGMGMGLAICRSIVELHGGRLWAEKNQPHGATLIFSLPVETKAAS
;
A
#
# COMPACT_ATOMS: atom_id res chain seq x y z
N MET A 1 -25.84 31.12 52.79
CA MET A 1 -26.60 30.12 53.57
C MET A 1 -27.86 29.62 52.84
N GLU A 2 -28.36 30.33 51.82
CA GLU A 2 -29.57 29.93 51.04
C GLU A 2 -29.37 28.80 50.00
N THR A 3 -28.14 28.37 49.71
CA THR A 3 -27.85 27.34 48.68
C THR A 3 -27.80 25.89 49.17
N VAL A 4 -27.77 25.65 50.49
CA VAL A 4 -27.67 24.29 51.06
C VAL A 4 -29.05 23.61 51.14
N TRP A 5 -30.11 24.39 51.35
CA TRP A 5 -31.47 23.88 51.56
C TRP A 5 -32.23 23.60 50.24
N SER A 6 -31.74 24.08 49.11
CA SER A 6 -32.37 23.89 47.78
C SER A 6 -32.07 22.53 47.14
N GLN A 7 -31.01 21.83 47.55
CA GLN A 7 -30.64 20.50 47.03
C GLN A 7 -31.12 19.35 47.93
N ARG A 8 -32.42 19.33 48.22
CA ARG A 8 -33.05 18.30 49.06
C ARG A 8 -33.09 16.94 48.32
N PRO A 9 -32.59 15.84 48.92
CA PRO A 9 -32.79 14.50 48.39
C PRO A 9 -34.27 14.13 48.31
N PRO A 10 -34.68 13.25 47.38
CA PRO A 10 -36.05 12.75 47.34
C PRO A 10 -36.46 12.16 48.69
N PHE A 11 -37.64 12.53 49.19
CA PHE A 11 -38.14 12.11 50.51
C PHE A 11 -38.11 10.58 50.68
N LEU A 12 -38.46 9.84 49.63
CA LEU A 12 -38.40 8.37 49.61
C LEU A 12 -37.01 7.83 49.99
N ARG A 13 -35.92 8.46 49.52
CA ARG A 13 -34.56 8.00 49.84
C ARG A 13 -34.16 8.31 51.28
N LEU A 14 -34.60 9.45 51.82
CA LEU A 14 -34.41 9.79 53.23
C LEU A 14 -35.19 8.82 54.14
N ALA A 15 -36.43 8.47 53.76
CA ALA A 15 -37.24 7.50 54.49
C ALA A 15 -36.64 6.07 54.44
N LEU A 16 -36.12 5.65 53.29
CA LEU A 16 -35.43 4.36 53.15
C LEU A 16 -34.15 4.31 53.99
N PHE A 17 -33.35 5.37 53.99
CA PHE A 17 -32.17 5.47 54.85
C PHE A 17 -32.54 5.44 56.33
N PHE A 18 -33.55 6.19 56.75
CA PHE A 18 -34.07 6.17 58.12
C PHE A 18 -34.46 4.74 58.53
N LEU A 19 -35.26 4.05 57.71
CA LEU A 19 -35.70 2.69 58.01
C LEU A 19 -34.52 1.71 58.07
N ALA A 20 -33.61 1.78 57.09
CA ALA A 20 -32.42 0.94 57.05
C ALA A 20 -31.50 1.18 58.27
N TYR A 21 -31.36 2.43 58.70
CA TYR A 21 -30.58 2.80 59.87
C TYR A 21 -31.21 2.23 61.15
N VAL A 22 -32.53 2.36 61.34
CA VAL A 22 -33.24 1.79 62.50
C VAL A 22 -33.14 0.26 62.55
N LEU A 23 -33.25 -0.40 61.41
CA LEU A 23 -33.07 -1.86 61.30
C LEU A 23 -31.62 -2.28 61.58
N ALA A 24 -30.65 -1.51 61.09
CA ALA A 24 -29.23 -1.71 61.36
C ALA A 24 -28.90 -1.59 62.86
N CYS A 25 -29.48 -0.61 63.56
CA CYS A 25 -29.40 -0.49 65.02
C CYS A 25 -30.02 -1.70 65.74
N GLY A 26 -31.20 -2.15 65.30
CA GLY A 26 -31.85 -3.34 65.86
C GLY A 26 -31.02 -4.62 65.67
N PHE A 27 -30.41 -4.79 64.49
CA PHE A 27 -29.48 -5.90 64.24
C PHE A 27 -28.24 -5.82 65.14
N ALA A 28 -27.64 -4.64 65.29
CA ALA A 28 -26.52 -4.42 66.20
C ALA A 28 -26.87 -4.79 67.66
N GLN A 29 -28.07 -4.41 68.12
CA GLN A 29 -28.56 -4.73 69.45
C GLN A 29 -28.85 -6.22 69.62
N SER A 30 -29.36 -6.90 68.58
CA SER A 30 -29.60 -8.35 68.63
C SER A 30 -28.30 -9.15 68.84
N LEU A 31 -27.17 -8.61 68.38
CA LEU A 31 -25.84 -9.17 68.60
C LEU A 31 -25.28 -8.91 70.01
N ALA A 32 -25.94 -8.08 70.82
CA ALA A 32 -25.59 -7.76 72.19
C ALA A 32 -26.42 -8.54 73.24
N VAL A 33 -27.29 -9.48 72.82
CA VAL A 33 -28.29 -10.16 73.66
C VAL A 33 -27.71 -11.09 74.75
N VAL A 34 -26.39 -11.21 74.84
CA VAL A 34 -25.76 -11.77 76.05
C VAL A 34 -25.63 -10.66 77.11
N PRO A 35 -26.33 -10.72 78.26
CA PRO A 35 -26.34 -9.64 79.25
C PRO A 35 -24.93 -9.25 79.69
N GLY A 36 -24.53 -7.99 79.47
CA GLY A 36 -23.21 -7.46 79.83
C GLY A 36 -22.18 -7.40 78.69
N THR A 37 -22.51 -7.90 77.50
CA THR A 37 -21.66 -7.76 76.31
C THR A 37 -21.92 -6.43 75.59
N GLY A 38 -20.86 -5.72 75.20
CA GLY A 38 -21.00 -4.51 74.38
C GLY A 38 -21.46 -4.87 72.97
N ILE A 39 -21.87 -3.89 72.19
CA ILE A 39 -22.29 -4.11 70.79
C ILE A 39 -21.11 -4.67 69.98
N SER A 40 -21.29 -5.86 69.40
CA SER A 40 -20.20 -6.58 68.70
C SER A 40 -19.88 -5.97 67.34
N ILE A 41 -20.87 -5.52 66.57
CA ILE A 41 -20.65 -4.80 65.31
C ILE A 41 -21.63 -3.63 65.20
N TRP A 42 -21.21 -2.54 64.58
CA TRP A 42 -22.06 -1.36 64.36
C TRP A 42 -22.37 -1.11 62.87
N PRO A 43 -23.31 -1.88 62.28
CA PRO A 43 -23.84 -1.68 60.93
C PRO A 43 -24.20 -0.24 60.55
N PRO A 44 -24.77 0.61 61.45
CA PRO A 44 -25.16 1.97 61.09
C PRO A 44 -23.99 2.83 60.59
N ALA A 45 -22.77 2.65 61.12
CA ALA A 45 -21.58 3.38 60.65
C ALA A 45 -21.31 3.14 59.16
N GLY A 46 -21.30 1.86 58.74
CA GLY A 46 -21.09 1.50 57.34
C GLY A 46 -22.18 2.01 56.40
N LEU A 47 -23.44 1.92 56.81
CA LEU A 47 -24.57 2.45 56.04
C LEU A 47 -24.49 3.98 55.88
N PHE A 48 -24.13 4.69 56.95
CA PHE A 48 -24.06 6.15 56.97
C PHE A 48 -22.90 6.66 56.12
N ILE A 49 -21.72 6.05 56.24
CA ILE A 49 -20.55 6.36 55.40
C ILE A 49 -20.87 6.14 53.92
N ALA A 50 -21.41 4.97 53.55
CA ALA A 50 -21.75 4.69 52.15
C ALA A 50 -22.77 5.69 51.59
N THR A 51 -23.74 6.09 52.40
CA THR A 51 -24.75 7.09 52.01
C THR A 51 -24.12 8.45 51.73
N LEU A 52 -23.20 8.93 52.59
CA LEU A 52 -22.53 10.22 52.39
C LEU A 52 -21.51 10.21 51.25
N ILE A 53 -20.85 9.07 50.98
CA ILE A 53 -19.98 8.89 49.80
C ILE A 53 -20.79 9.02 48.50
N LEU A 54 -21.98 8.41 48.45
CA LEU A 54 -22.86 8.43 47.27
C LEU A 54 -23.66 9.72 47.14
N ALA A 55 -23.90 10.45 48.23
CA ALA A 55 -24.67 11.68 48.25
C ALA A 55 -23.83 12.89 47.82
N SER A 56 -24.46 13.87 47.17
CA SER A 56 -23.80 15.14 46.88
C SER A 56 -23.51 15.90 48.18
N ARG A 57 -22.34 16.54 48.28
CA ARG A 57 -21.92 17.31 49.47
C ARG A 57 -22.96 18.34 49.95
N PRO A 58 -23.66 19.08 49.08
CA PRO A 58 -24.70 20.02 49.54
C PRO A 58 -25.89 19.35 50.21
N SER A 59 -26.13 18.06 49.96
CA SER A 59 -27.23 17.30 50.54
C SER A 59 -26.92 16.65 51.90
N TRP A 60 -25.65 16.65 52.33
CA TRP A 60 -25.21 16.01 53.58
C TRP A 60 -26.01 16.43 54.82
N PRO A 61 -26.37 17.72 55.02
CA PRO A 61 -27.18 18.12 56.19
C PRO A 61 -28.51 17.39 56.30
N TRP A 62 -29.16 17.06 55.18
CA TRP A 62 -30.42 16.31 55.19
C TRP A 62 -30.24 14.87 55.67
N TRP A 63 -29.14 14.21 55.25
CA TRP A 63 -28.79 12.86 55.71
C TRP A 63 -28.40 12.83 57.18
N ILE A 64 -27.70 13.87 57.65
CA ILE A 64 -27.35 14.04 59.07
C ILE A 64 -28.59 14.29 59.93
N VAL A 65 -29.55 15.08 59.46
CA VAL A 65 -30.82 15.26 60.20
C VAL A 65 -31.61 13.95 60.22
N ALA A 66 -31.71 13.25 59.10
CA ALA A 66 -32.39 11.95 59.02
C ALA A 66 -31.73 10.89 59.92
N GLY A 67 -30.40 10.83 59.95
CA GLY A 67 -29.64 9.94 60.83
C GLY A 67 -29.86 10.26 62.31
N CYS A 68 -29.93 11.54 62.67
CA CYS A 68 -30.21 11.96 64.06
C CYS A 68 -31.59 11.47 64.50
N LEU A 69 -32.61 11.69 63.67
CA LEU A 69 -33.97 11.22 63.94
C LEU A 69 -34.02 9.69 64.04
N ALA A 70 -33.29 8.99 63.17
CA ALA A 70 -33.21 7.53 63.17
C ALA A 70 -32.54 6.99 64.44
N GLU A 71 -31.44 7.60 64.87
CA GLU A 71 -30.72 7.21 66.09
C GLU A 71 -31.56 7.49 67.35
N MET A 72 -32.23 8.65 67.43
CA MET A 72 -33.09 8.97 68.58
C MET A 72 -34.30 8.01 68.65
N PHE A 73 -34.90 7.69 67.50
CA PHE A 73 -35.96 6.69 67.42
C PHE A 73 -35.45 5.29 67.81
N SER A 74 -34.27 4.91 67.33
CA SER A 74 -33.61 3.64 67.66
C SER A 74 -33.25 3.55 69.15
N ASN A 75 -32.85 4.65 69.78
CA ASN A 75 -32.62 4.69 71.22
C ASN A 75 -33.91 4.41 72.00
N VAL A 76 -35.03 5.03 71.60
CA VAL A 76 -36.34 4.75 72.22
C VAL A 76 -36.79 3.31 71.97
N LEU A 77 -36.50 2.74 70.81
CA LEU A 77 -36.98 1.41 70.44
C LEU A 77 -36.11 0.26 70.98
N TRP A 78 -34.78 0.41 70.97
CA TRP A 78 -33.83 -0.69 71.18
C TRP A 78 -32.91 -0.53 72.40
N PHE A 79 -32.38 0.67 72.67
CA PHE A 79 -31.26 0.85 73.61
C PHE A 79 -31.65 1.47 74.96
N HIS A 80 -32.72 2.26 74.99
CA HIS A 80 -33.30 2.92 76.17
C HIS A 80 -32.29 3.71 77.02
N SER A 81 -31.24 4.26 76.40
CA SER A 81 -30.22 5.06 77.07
C SER A 81 -30.70 6.49 77.35
N PRO A 82 -30.09 7.22 78.30
CA PRO A 82 -30.41 8.63 78.54
C PRO A 82 -30.34 9.43 77.23
N GLN A 83 -31.37 10.24 76.95
CA GLN A 83 -31.50 10.92 75.65
C GLN A 83 -30.29 11.82 75.33
N VAL A 84 -29.72 12.47 76.35
CA VAL A 84 -28.51 13.29 76.19
C VAL A 84 -27.29 12.44 75.82
N ALA A 85 -27.15 11.25 76.40
CA ALA A 85 -26.06 10.34 76.08
C ALA A 85 -26.20 9.78 74.66
N ALA A 86 -27.42 9.38 74.26
CA ALA A 86 -27.70 8.92 72.90
C ALA A 86 -27.40 10.01 71.86
N PHE A 87 -27.75 11.27 72.14
CA PHE A 87 -27.45 12.38 71.24
C PHE A 87 -25.95 12.66 71.12
N LEU A 88 -25.18 12.55 72.20
CA LEU A 88 -23.72 12.70 72.15
C LEU A 88 -23.05 11.57 71.37
N ILE A 89 -23.51 10.33 71.54
CA ILE A 89 -23.06 9.18 70.76
C ILE A 89 -23.36 9.40 69.27
N TYR A 90 -24.56 9.89 68.95
CA TYR A 90 -24.93 10.25 67.58
C TYR A 90 -23.96 11.26 66.95
N ILE A 91 -23.59 12.31 67.70
CA ILE A 91 -22.63 13.31 67.21
C ILE A 91 -21.31 12.64 66.82
N GLY A 92 -20.82 11.70 67.64
CA GLY A 92 -19.64 10.88 67.31
C GLY A 92 -19.80 10.12 66.00
N ASN A 93 -20.91 9.39 65.85
CA ASN A 93 -21.22 8.59 64.66
C ASN A 93 -21.39 9.45 63.39
N ALA A 94 -22.01 10.63 63.52
CA ALA A 94 -22.17 11.56 62.41
C ALA A 94 -20.83 12.18 61.98
N LEU A 95 -19.97 12.54 62.94
CA LEU A 95 -18.63 13.05 62.66
C LEU A 95 -17.73 12.00 62.00
N GLU A 96 -17.76 10.75 62.49
CA GLU A 96 -17.12 9.61 61.82
C GLU A 96 -17.55 9.53 60.35
N ALA A 97 -18.87 9.49 60.10
CA ALA A 97 -19.40 9.34 58.76
C ALA A 97 -18.98 10.50 57.82
N MET A 98 -18.99 11.73 58.33
CA MET A 98 -18.56 12.92 57.60
C MET A 98 -17.06 12.91 57.30
N VAL A 99 -16.22 12.56 58.28
CA VAL A 99 -14.76 12.49 58.11
C VAL A 99 -14.38 11.42 57.10
N ALA A 100 -14.98 10.23 57.22
CA ALA A 100 -14.78 9.14 56.27
C ALA A 100 -15.16 9.57 54.85
N ALA A 101 -16.38 10.07 54.64
CA ALA A 101 -16.85 10.46 53.31
C ALA A 101 -16.05 11.63 52.74
N TRP A 102 -15.59 12.58 53.56
CA TRP A 102 -14.78 13.71 53.10
C TRP A 102 -13.39 13.24 52.65
N LEU A 103 -12.72 12.42 53.45
CA LEU A 103 -11.40 11.87 53.12
C LEU A 103 -11.46 10.94 51.90
N VAL A 104 -12.46 10.05 51.82
CA VAL A 104 -12.66 9.16 50.67
C VAL A 104 -12.91 9.98 49.41
N ASN A 105 -13.81 10.96 49.44
CA ASN A 105 -14.12 11.81 48.28
C ASN A 105 -12.96 12.76 47.88
N ARG A 106 -11.94 12.92 48.72
CA ARG A 106 -10.74 13.70 48.42
C ARG A 106 -9.62 12.84 47.86
N THR A 107 -9.52 11.59 48.31
CA THR A 107 -8.44 10.67 47.95
C THR A 107 -8.77 9.82 46.72
N LEU A 108 -10.04 9.45 46.53
CA LEU A 108 -10.51 8.63 45.42
C LEU A 108 -11.24 9.47 44.36
N LYS A 109 -11.13 9.07 43.09
CA LYS A 109 -11.87 9.71 41.99
C LYS A 109 -13.35 9.33 42.09
N LEU A 110 -14.25 10.31 41.95
CA LEU A 110 -15.69 10.08 41.95
C LEU A 110 -16.18 9.59 40.58
N PRO A 111 -17.14 8.65 40.51
CA PRO A 111 -17.76 7.91 41.62
C PRO A 111 -16.84 6.82 42.18
N VAL A 112 -16.85 6.62 43.50
CA VAL A 112 -16.08 5.56 44.17
C VAL A 112 -16.69 4.20 43.83
N ARG A 113 -15.96 3.36 43.08
CA ARG A 113 -16.46 2.04 42.64
C ARG A 113 -15.85 0.86 43.39
N LEU A 114 -14.74 1.08 44.10
CA LEU A 114 -13.97 0.03 44.78
C LEU A 114 -13.55 -1.05 43.79
N GLU A 115 -13.07 -0.69 42.60
CA GLU A 115 -12.73 -1.65 41.54
C GLU A 115 -11.24 -2.04 41.54
N THR A 116 -10.40 -1.23 42.18
CA THR A 116 -8.94 -1.42 42.20
C THR A 116 -8.43 -1.70 43.61
N LEU A 117 -7.28 -2.37 43.71
CA LEU A 117 -6.63 -2.61 45.00
C LEU A 117 -6.33 -1.30 45.75
N GLN A 118 -5.96 -0.24 45.02
CA GLN A 118 -5.69 1.07 45.59
C GLN A 118 -6.95 1.69 46.20
N GLU A 119 -8.08 1.65 45.49
CA GLU A 119 -9.35 2.18 45.99
C GLU A 119 -9.81 1.46 47.25
N VAL A 120 -9.70 0.13 47.27
CA VAL A 120 -10.15 -0.70 48.39
C VAL A 120 -9.25 -0.51 49.60
N THR A 121 -7.93 -0.48 49.39
CA THR A 121 -6.97 -0.25 50.49
C THR A 121 -7.16 1.14 51.08
N ALA A 122 -7.32 2.17 50.25
CA ALA A 122 -7.59 3.53 50.71
C ALA A 122 -8.93 3.61 51.46
N PHE A 123 -9.98 2.97 50.95
CA PHE A 123 -11.28 2.89 51.62
C PHE A 123 -11.18 2.22 53.00
N VAL A 124 -10.51 1.06 53.10
CA VAL A 124 -10.31 0.36 54.38
C VAL A 124 -9.56 1.25 55.37
N VAL A 125 -8.42 1.82 54.97
CA VAL A 125 -7.58 2.65 55.85
C VAL A 125 -8.34 3.87 56.34
N ILE A 126 -9.07 4.55 55.44
CA ILE A 126 -9.78 5.79 55.78
C ILE A 126 -11.06 5.51 56.57
N SER A 127 -11.92 4.62 56.07
CA SER A 127 -13.28 4.43 56.59
C SER A 127 -13.36 3.42 57.73
N ALA A 128 -12.50 2.40 57.79
CA ALA A 128 -12.48 1.42 58.88
C ALA A 128 -11.29 1.60 59.84
N GLY A 129 -10.20 2.24 59.40
CA GLY A 129 -9.04 2.54 60.24
C GLY A 129 -9.17 3.87 60.98
N ILE A 130 -9.19 4.97 60.21
CA ILE A 130 -9.04 6.34 60.73
C ILE A 130 -10.35 6.93 61.24
N ALA A 131 -11.43 6.88 60.43
CA ALA A 131 -12.68 7.54 60.79
C ALA A 131 -13.31 7.04 62.10
N PRO A 132 -13.35 5.72 62.40
CA PRO A 132 -13.95 5.20 63.63
C PRO A 132 -13.23 5.64 64.92
N ILE A 133 -12.02 6.21 64.83
CA ILE A 133 -11.34 6.81 65.98
C ILE A 133 -12.19 7.95 66.56
N VAL A 134 -12.92 8.67 65.72
CA VAL A 134 -13.76 9.80 66.13
C VAL A 134 -14.97 9.31 66.95
N SER A 135 -15.73 8.36 66.40
CA SER A 135 -16.89 7.76 67.08
C SER A 135 -16.47 7.00 68.34
N ALA A 136 -15.42 6.19 68.28
CA ALA A 136 -14.91 5.44 69.44
C ALA A 136 -14.49 6.35 70.59
N THR A 137 -13.87 7.50 70.28
CA THR A 137 -13.47 8.48 71.31
C THR A 137 -14.67 9.17 71.94
N VAL A 138 -15.61 9.67 71.12
CA VAL A 138 -16.81 10.37 71.62
C VAL A 138 -17.74 9.41 72.35
N GLY A 139 -17.98 8.22 71.80
CA GLY A 139 -18.83 7.17 72.37
C GLY A 139 -18.28 6.66 73.70
N SER A 140 -16.99 6.32 73.76
CA SER A 140 -16.37 5.82 75.00
C SER A 140 -16.29 6.88 76.10
N ALA A 141 -16.04 8.14 75.74
CA ALA A 141 -16.08 9.25 76.69
C ALA A 141 -17.50 9.46 77.24
N THR A 142 -18.51 9.33 76.37
CA THR A 142 -19.92 9.46 76.77
C THR A 142 -20.35 8.31 77.70
N LEU A 143 -19.99 7.06 77.39
CA LEU A 143 -20.25 5.91 78.26
C LEU A 143 -19.64 6.11 79.66
N ALA A 144 -18.37 6.53 79.71
CA ALA A 144 -17.66 6.77 80.96
C ALA A 144 -18.30 7.93 81.76
N TRP A 145 -18.69 9.02 81.08
CA TRP A 145 -19.29 10.20 81.72
C TRP A 145 -20.64 9.90 82.36
N PHE A 146 -21.49 9.12 81.70
CA PHE A 146 -22.82 8.76 82.20
C PHE A 146 -22.84 7.45 83.01
N SER A 147 -21.68 6.82 83.23
CA SER A 147 -21.54 5.53 83.93
C SER A 147 -22.44 4.42 83.35
N ILE A 148 -22.65 4.44 82.03
CA ILE A 148 -23.50 3.48 81.33
C ILE A 148 -22.77 2.13 81.28
N GLN A 149 -23.43 1.06 81.74
CA GLN A 149 -22.87 -0.31 81.81
C GLN A 149 -21.56 -0.45 82.62
N SER A 150 -21.23 0.50 83.49
CA SER A 150 -20.01 0.48 84.34
C SER A 150 -18.69 0.32 83.56
N GLN A 151 -18.66 0.79 82.31
CA GLN A 151 -17.48 0.73 81.43
C GLN A 151 -16.54 1.93 81.67
N SER A 152 -15.23 1.69 81.69
CA SER A 152 -14.21 2.75 81.67
C SER A 152 -13.86 3.14 80.23
N PHE A 153 -13.31 4.34 80.03
CA PHE A 153 -12.87 4.79 78.70
C PHE A 153 -11.88 3.81 78.05
N LEU A 154 -10.86 3.37 78.79
CA LEU A 154 -9.82 2.45 78.30
C LEU A 154 -10.35 1.06 77.96
N THR A 155 -11.45 0.63 78.57
CA THR A 155 -12.05 -0.68 78.31
C THR A 155 -13.04 -0.65 77.15
N ALA A 156 -13.77 0.47 76.98
CA ALA A 156 -14.77 0.64 75.93
C ALA A 156 -14.15 1.00 74.58
N TRP A 157 -13.12 1.85 74.56
CA TRP A 157 -12.53 2.40 73.33
C TRP A 157 -12.10 1.35 72.29
N PRO A 158 -11.31 0.32 72.63
CA PRO A 158 -10.88 -0.65 71.62
C PRO A 158 -12.04 -1.51 71.09
N LEU A 159 -13.00 -1.87 71.95
CA LEU A 159 -14.18 -2.66 71.54
C LEU A 159 -15.12 -1.85 70.63
N TRP A 160 -15.24 -0.56 70.91
CA TRP A 160 -16.01 0.39 70.10
C TRP A 160 -15.39 0.56 68.72
N TRP A 161 -14.08 0.83 68.68
CA TRP A 161 -13.36 1.02 67.42
C TRP A 161 -13.44 -0.21 66.52
N ILE A 162 -13.21 -1.42 67.05
CA ILE A 162 -13.30 -2.65 66.25
C ILE A 162 -14.75 -2.91 65.82
N GLY A 163 -15.74 -2.62 66.67
CA GLY A 163 -17.16 -2.77 66.35
C GLY A 163 -17.62 -1.88 65.18
N ASP A 164 -17.23 -0.60 65.20
CA ASP A 164 -17.49 0.35 64.12
C ASP A 164 -16.73 -0.04 62.85
N ALA A 165 -15.42 -0.31 62.95
CA ALA A 165 -14.60 -0.74 61.82
C ALA A 165 -15.19 -1.97 61.11
N THR A 166 -15.64 -2.97 61.86
CA THR A 166 -16.26 -4.20 61.33
C THR A 166 -17.61 -3.89 60.66
N GLY A 167 -18.42 -3.02 61.27
CA GLY A 167 -19.66 -2.53 60.68
C GLY A 167 -19.43 -1.82 59.34
N VAL A 168 -18.38 -0.99 59.25
CA VAL A 168 -17.98 -0.33 58.01
C VAL A 168 -17.54 -1.34 56.94
N LEU A 169 -16.67 -2.28 57.27
CA LEU A 169 -16.12 -3.26 56.32
C LEU A 169 -17.18 -4.21 55.75
N ILE A 170 -18.27 -4.47 56.46
CA ILE A 170 -19.32 -5.37 56.00
C ILE A 170 -20.43 -4.60 55.28
N VAL A 171 -20.93 -3.53 55.89
CA VAL A 171 -22.18 -2.88 55.45
C VAL A 171 -21.92 -1.82 54.39
N ALA A 172 -20.80 -1.09 54.45
CA ALA A 172 -20.54 -0.06 53.45
C ALA A 172 -20.32 -0.65 52.05
N PRO A 173 -19.51 -1.72 51.85
CA PRO A 173 -19.39 -2.37 50.54
C PRO A 173 -20.72 -2.97 50.04
N LEU A 174 -21.51 -3.57 50.93
CA LEU A 174 -22.83 -4.09 50.58
C LEU A 174 -23.76 -2.99 50.09
N ALA A 175 -23.82 -1.86 50.80
CA ALA A 175 -24.61 -0.71 50.40
C ALA A 175 -24.16 -0.17 49.04
N LEU A 176 -22.84 0.01 48.84
CA LEU A 176 -22.28 0.45 47.56
C LEU A 176 -22.64 -0.50 46.41
N VAL A 177 -22.56 -1.82 46.63
CA VAL A 177 -22.96 -2.84 45.65
C VAL A 177 -24.46 -2.76 45.34
N LEU A 178 -25.32 -2.65 46.35
CA LEU A 178 -26.77 -2.55 46.16
C LEU A 178 -27.14 -1.27 45.38
N PHE A 179 -26.54 -0.13 45.71
CA PHE A 179 -26.80 1.13 45.00
C PHE A 179 -26.30 1.13 43.55
N HIS A 180 -25.16 0.49 43.27
CA HIS A 180 -24.63 0.39 41.90
C HIS A 180 -25.37 -0.67 41.06
N SER A 181 -25.68 -1.84 41.63
CA SER A 181 -26.39 -2.92 40.92
C SER A 181 -27.82 -2.56 40.59
N TRP A 182 -28.49 -1.72 41.39
CA TRP A 182 -29.85 -1.28 41.10
C TRP A 182 -29.96 -0.37 39.86
N ARG A 183 -28.84 0.18 39.38
CA ARG A 183 -28.78 0.96 38.13
C ARG A 183 -28.33 0.15 36.91
N GLY A 184 -27.80 -1.05 37.09
CA GLY A 184 -27.23 -1.86 36.01
C GLY A 184 -27.98 -3.17 35.79
N LYS A 185 -28.37 -3.47 34.54
CA LYS A 185 -28.88 -4.79 34.16
C LYS A 185 -27.71 -5.77 34.02
N THR A 186 -27.24 -6.36 35.11
CA THR A 186 -26.33 -7.51 35.01
C THR A 186 -27.13 -8.78 34.77
N GLN A 187 -27.08 -9.31 33.54
CA GLN A 187 -27.60 -10.64 33.20
C GLN A 187 -26.51 -11.68 33.50
N LEU A 188 -26.67 -12.43 34.59
CA LEU A 188 -25.86 -13.63 34.84
C LEU A 188 -26.37 -14.76 33.92
N SER A 189 -25.44 -15.52 33.35
CA SER A 189 -25.79 -16.72 32.59
C SER A 189 -26.37 -17.82 33.50
N ILE A 190 -27.12 -18.76 32.92
CA ILE A 190 -27.70 -19.90 33.66
C ILE A 190 -26.58 -20.69 34.38
N GLY A 191 -25.43 -20.89 33.74
CA GLY A 191 -24.28 -21.57 34.34
C GLY A 191 -23.73 -20.84 35.58
N GLN A 192 -23.63 -19.51 35.53
CA GLN A 192 -23.18 -18.70 36.66
C GLN A 192 -24.18 -18.72 37.83
N TRP A 193 -25.48 -18.81 37.55
CA TRP A 193 -26.50 -18.98 38.59
C TRP A 193 -26.41 -20.32 39.29
N VAL A 194 -26.17 -21.41 38.54
CA VAL A 194 -25.95 -22.74 39.12
C VAL A 194 -24.70 -22.74 39.99
N GLU A 195 -23.61 -22.17 39.50
CA GLU A 195 -22.36 -22.05 40.26
C GLU A 195 -22.54 -21.23 41.54
N ALA A 196 -23.24 -20.10 41.47
CA ALA A 196 -23.56 -19.29 42.64
C ALA A 196 -24.41 -20.06 43.67
N ALA A 197 -25.38 -20.84 43.22
CA ALA A 197 -26.24 -21.65 44.10
C ALA A 197 -25.44 -22.76 44.81
N VAL A 198 -24.56 -23.47 44.08
CA VAL A 198 -23.67 -24.49 44.65
C VAL A 198 -22.73 -23.86 45.67
N LEU A 199 -22.10 -22.75 45.32
CA LEU A 199 -21.18 -22.05 46.22
C LEU A 199 -21.90 -21.53 47.47
N ALA A 200 -23.11 -21.00 47.34
CA ALA A 200 -23.92 -20.56 48.47
C ALA A 200 -24.28 -21.72 49.41
N LEU A 201 -24.59 -22.91 48.88
CA LEU A 201 -24.88 -24.08 49.68
C LEU A 201 -23.66 -24.59 50.44
N ILE A 202 -22.49 -24.62 49.78
CA ILE A 202 -21.20 -24.94 50.42
C ILE A 202 -20.90 -23.92 51.52
N PHE A 203 -20.99 -22.63 51.20
CA PHE A 203 -20.74 -21.55 52.14
C PHE A 203 -21.65 -21.65 53.38
N LEU A 204 -22.96 -21.83 53.19
CA LEU A 204 -23.92 -21.96 54.27
C LEU A 204 -23.65 -23.21 55.12
N GLY A 205 -23.36 -24.35 54.49
CA GLY A 205 -23.03 -25.59 55.19
C GLY A 205 -21.78 -25.48 56.05
N VAL A 206 -20.69 -24.94 55.49
CA VAL A 206 -19.42 -24.74 56.19
C VAL A 206 -19.57 -23.70 57.31
N ALA A 207 -20.28 -22.59 57.05
CA ALA A 207 -20.55 -21.56 58.05
C ALA A 207 -21.35 -22.11 59.23
N THR A 208 -22.41 -22.89 58.95
CA THR A 208 -23.25 -23.50 59.99
C THR A 208 -22.46 -24.51 60.83
N LEU A 209 -21.73 -25.44 60.19
CA LEU A 209 -20.92 -26.44 60.90
C LEU A 209 -19.81 -25.81 61.75
N SER A 210 -19.13 -24.81 61.19
CA SER A 210 -18.07 -24.10 61.90
C SER A 210 -18.59 -23.28 63.08
N LEU A 211 -19.63 -22.46 62.85
CA LEU A 211 -20.18 -21.60 63.90
C LEU A 211 -20.88 -22.40 65.00
N SER A 212 -21.43 -23.58 64.71
CA SER A 212 -22.02 -24.48 65.72
C SER A 212 -21.00 -25.11 66.69
N GLY A 213 -19.70 -24.91 66.48
CA GLY A 213 -18.62 -25.52 67.26
C GLY A 213 -18.30 -26.98 66.87
N TYR A 214 -18.96 -27.53 65.85
CA TYR A 214 -18.66 -28.87 65.33
C TYR A 214 -17.27 -28.95 64.67
N LEU A 215 -16.83 -27.85 64.03
CA LEU A 215 -15.47 -27.71 63.54
C LEU A 215 -14.66 -26.81 64.48
N PRO A 216 -13.41 -27.18 64.83
CA PRO A 216 -12.61 -26.44 65.82
C PRO A 216 -12.03 -25.10 65.33
N PHE A 217 -12.28 -24.69 64.07
CA PHE A 217 -11.67 -23.52 63.46
C PHE A 217 -12.67 -22.66 62.69
N ALA A 218 -13.02 -21.48 63.24
CA ALA A 218 -13.87 -20.48 62.59
C ALA A 218 -13.43 -20.10 61.17
N TYR A 219 -12.12 -20.02 60.93
CA TYR A 219 -11.51 -19.62 59.66
C TYR A 219 -11.67 -20.63 58.52
N ILE A 220 -12.23 -21.82 58.76
CA ILE A 220 -12.59 -22.77 57.69
C ILE A 220 -13.67 -22.21 56.74
N ILE A 221 -14.33 -21.13 57.14
CA ILE A 221 -15.29 -20.38 56.31
C ILE A 221 -14.55 -19.52 55.25
N MET A 222 -13.25 -19.25 55.41
CA MET A 222 -12.49 -18.41 54.48
C MET A 222 -12.40 -18.97 53.06
N PRO A 223 -12.07 -20.26 52.81
CA PRO A 223 -12.00 -20.77 51.44
C PRO A 223 -13.26 -20.54 50.59
N PRO A 224 -14.51 -20.87 51.04
CA PRO A 224 -15.70 -20.57 50.25
C PRO A 224 -15.99 -19.07 50.16
N LEU A 225 -15.66 -18.26 51.19
CA LEU A 225 -15.77 -16.81 51.15
C LEU A 225 -14.85 -16.19 50.08
N LEU A 226 -13.59 -16.60 50.07
CA LEU A 226 -12.59 -16.13 49.11
C LEU A 226 -12.89 -16.65 47.70
N TRP A 227 -13.43 -17.85 47.56
CA TRP A 227 -13.93 -18.34 46.28
C TRP A 227 -15.07 -17.44 45.77
N ALA A 228 -16.01 -17.04 46.61
CA ALA A 228 -17.05 -16.08 46.22
C ALA A 228 -16.46 -14.73 45.80
N ALA A 229 -15.43 -14.26 46.50
CA ALA A 229 -14.72 -13.02 46.19
C ALA A 229 -13.93 -13.09 44.86
N VAL A 230 -13.30 -14.22 44.54
CA VAL A 230 -12.60 -14.42 43.25
C VAL A 230 -13.61 -14.57 42.11
N ARG A 231 -14.69 -15.33 42.32
CA ARG A 231 -15.59 -15.71 41.23
C ARG A 231 -16.60 -14.64 40.88
N PHE A 232 -17.15 -13.98 41.90
CA PHE A 232 -18.19 -12.96 41.75
C PHE A 232 -17.72 -11.58 42.22
N GLU A 233 -16.41 -11.41 42.35
CA GLU A 233 -15.74 -10.13 42.65
C GLU A 233 -16.32 -9.46 43.91
N PHE A 234 -16.49 -8.14 43.88
CA PHE A 234 -17.06 -7.37 45.01
C PHE A 234 -18.47 -7.77 45.38
N LYS A 235 -19.30 -8.18 44.41
CA LYS A 235 -20.67 -8.61 44.70
C LYS A 235 -20.67 -9.89 45.53
N GLY A 236 -19.84 -10.86 45.13
CA GLY A 236 -19.64 -12.11 45.85
C GLY A 236 -19.13 -11.88 47.26
N ALA A 237 -18.08 -11.07 47.40
CA ALA A 237 -17.49 -10.73 48.70
C ALA A 237 -18.50 -10.03 49.62
N ALA A 238 -19.17 -8.97 49.16
CA ALA A 238 -20.10 -8.20 49.97
C ALA A 238 -21.32 -9.01 50.43
N VAL A 239 -21.92 -9.81 49.52
CA VAL A 239 -23.06 -10.67 49.87
C VAL A 239 -22.65 -11.78 50.83
N SER A 240 -21.51 -12.43 50.61
CA SER A 240 -21.05 -13.52 51.47
C SER A 240 -20.66 -13.02 52.86
N LEU A 241 -20.06 -11.83 52.97
CA LEU A 241 -19.76 -11.19 54.26
C LEU A 241 -21.04 -10.79 55.02
N ALA A 242 -22.04 -10.27 54.32
CA ALA A 242 -23.33 -9.94 54.92
C ALA A 242 -24.05 -11.20 55.43
N LEU A 243 -24.05 -12.27 54.64
CA LEU A 243 -24.56 -13.58 55.05
C LEU A 243 -23.77 -14.15 56.23
N LEU A 244 -22.43 -14.03 56.21
CA LEU A 244 -21.59 -14.44 57.33
C LEU A 244 -22.00 -13.72 58.61
N ALA A 245 -22.13 -12.39 58.56
CA ALA A 245 -22.53 -11.58 59.70
C ALA A 245 -23.93 -11.97 60.21
N LEU A 246 -24.88 -12.23 59.31
CA LEU A 246 -26.24 -12.65 59.64
C LEU A 246 -26.28 -14.04 60.28
N ILE A 247 -25.62 -15.04 59.70
CA ILE A 247 -25.55 -16.40 60.25
C ILE A 247 -24.87 -16.35 61.62
N THR A 248 -23.77 -15.61 61.72
CA THR A 248 -23.06 -15.40 62.98
C THR A 248 -23.96 -14.78 64.04
N ALA A 249 -24.81 -13.81 63.66
CA ALA A 249 -25.79 -13.23 64.56
C ALA A 249 -26.83 -14.23 65.04
N VAL A 250 -27.42 -15.01 64.14
CA VAL A 250 -28.40 -16.05 64.49
C VAL A 250 -27.80 -17.04 65.48
N PHE A 251 -26.61 -17.59 65.20
CA PHE A 251 -25.95 -18.56 66.08
C PHE A 251 -25.54 -17.97 67.43
N THR A 252 -25.16 -16.69 67.46
CA THR A 252 -24.80 -15.99 68.69
C THR A 252 -26.04 -15.75 69.56
N ILE A 253 -27.18 -15.36 68.96
CA ILE A 253 -28.45 -15.17 69.66
C ILE A 253 -28.97 -16.49 70.24
N THR A 254 -28.85 -17.60 69.51
CA THR A 254 -29.30 -18.92 69.99
C THR A 254 -28.34 -19.54 71.01
N GLY A 255 -27.22 -18.89 71.33
CA GLY A 255 -26.18 -19.42 72.21
C GLY A 255 -25.45 -20.65 71.65
N ALA A 256 -25.64 -20.96 70.37
CA ALA A 256 -25.06 -22.12 69.70
C ALA A 256 -23.73 -21.80 68.99
N SER A 257 -23.31 -20.53 69.02
CA SER A 257 -22.07 -20.06 68.42
C SER A 257 -20.86 -20.55 69.22
N GLN A 258 -19.77 -20.91 68.54
CA GLN A 258 -18.45 -21.11 69.15
C GLN A 258 -17.91 -19.85 69.86
N PHE A 259 -18.49 -18.68 69.55
CA PHE A 259 -18.22 -17.41 70.20
C PHE A 259 -19.22 -17.09 71.34
N ALA A 260 -20.14 -18.00 71.69
CA ALA A 260 -20.98 -17.90 72.87
C ALA A 260 -20.32 -18.62 74.07
N GLY A 261 -20.45 -18.09 75.28
CA GLY A 261 -19.83 -18.69 76.48
C GLY A 261 -20.15 -17.99 77.80
N ASP A 262 -19.59 -18.52 78.88
CA ASP A 262 -19.81 -18.06 80.26
C ASP A 262 -19.44 -16.58 80.48
N PRO A 263 -20.06 -15.87 81.46
CA PRO A 263 -19.83 -14.45 81.73
C PRO A 263 -18.37 -14.00 81.85
N GLU A 264 -17.47 -14.86 82.36
CA GLU A 264 -16.04 -14.56 82.48
C GLU A 264 -15.29 -14.59 81.13
N SER A 265 -15.77 -15.36 80.15
CA SER A 265 -15.15 -15.51 78.82
C SER A 265 -15.78 -14.64 77.74
N GLN A 266 -16.89 -13.97 78.05
CA GLN A 266 -17.67 -13.15 77.11
C GLN A 266 -16.86 -12.07 76.39
N ARG A 267 -15.97 -11.37 77.10
CA ARG A 267 -15.15 -10.30 76.51
C ARG A 267 -14.13 -10.83 75.51
N HIS A 268 -13.50 -11.96 75.82
CA HIS A 268 -12.57 -12.62 74.92
C HIS A 268 -13.29 -13.12 73.66
N ASN A 269 -14.47 -13.71 73.83
CA ASN A 269 -15.27 -14.19 72.71
C ASN A 269 -15.78 -13.06 71.80
N GLN A 270 -16.17 -11.91 72.38
CA GLN A 270 -16.55 -10.71 71.62
C GLN A 270 -15.38 -10.20 70.76
N VAL A 271 -14.18 -10.09 71.34
CA VAL A 271 -12.97 -9.68 70.60
C VAL A 271 -12.65 -10.68 69.50
N MET A 272 -12.73 -11.99 69.77
CA MET A 272 -12.50 -13.03 68.77
C MET A 272 -13.51 -12.96 67.62
N LEU A 273 -14.78 -12.72 67.92
CA LEU A 273 -15.84 -12.56 66.92
C LEU A 273 -15.61 -11.33 66.04
N GLN A 274 -15.31 -10.20 66.67
CA GLN A 274 -15.00 -8.94 66.00
C GLN A 274 -13.78 -9.06 65.08
N LEU A 275 -12.68 -9.65 65.59
CA LEU A 275 -11.48 -9.90 64.80
C LEU A 275 -11.73 -10.89 63.67
N PHE A 276 -12.48 -11.96 63.92
CA PHE A 276 -12.86 -12.93 62.88
C PHE A 276 -13.59 -12.22 61.74
N LEU A 277 -14.64 -11.45 62.02
CA LEU A 277 -15.40 -10.74 61.01
C LEU A 277 -14.58 -9.65 60.30
N ALA A 278 -13.78 -8.88 61.04
CA ALA A 278 -12.93 -7.83 60.47
C ALA A 278 -11.85 -8.40 59.52
N ILE A 279 -11.14 -9.45 59.94
CA ILE A 279 -10.13 -10.13 59.11
C ILE A 279 -10.79 -10.75 57.89
N SER A 280 -11.93 -11.43 58.07
CA SER A 280 -12.72 -12.00 56.97
C SER A 280 -13.10 -10.96 55.93
N ALA A 281 -13.62 -9.82 56.39
CA ALA A 281 -14.05 -8.73 55.52
C ALA A 281 -12.87 -8.10 54.79
N PHE A 282 -11.78 -7.82 55.50
CA PHE A 282 -10.56 -7.27 54.92
C PHE A 282 -9.97 -8.19 53.83
N SER A 283 -9.80 -9.48 54.14
CA SER A 283 -9.24 -10.45 53.20
C SER A 283 -10.14 -10.63 51.97
N ALA A 284 -11.45 -10.76 52.14
CA ALA A 284 -12.37 -10.94 51.01
C ALA A 284 -12.43 -9.71 50.09
N LEU A 285 -12.42 -8.49 50.64
CA LEU A 285 -12.43 -7.27 49.84
C LEU A 285 -11.14 -7.08 49.05
N ILE A 286 -9.97 -7.39 49.63
CA ILE A 286 -8.69 -7.34 48.92
C ILE A 286 -8.65 -8.35 47.77
N VAL A 287 -9.05 -9.59 48.04
CA VAL A 287 -9.06 -10.65 47.01
C VAL A 287 -10.03 -10.30 45.88
N ALA A 288 -11.21 -9.75 46.20
CA ALA A 288 -12.14 -9.23 45.20
C ALA A 288 -11.50 -8.11 44.35
N ALA A 289 -10.73 -7.21 44.95
CA ALA A 289 -10.02 -6.13 44.25
C ALA A 289 -8.99 -6.66 43.25
N ILE A 290 -8.14 -7.58 43.70
CA ILE A 290 -7.08 -8.18 42.89
C ILE A 290 -7.70 -8.97 41.73
N SER A 291 -8.73 -9.77 42.01
CA SER A 291 -9.40 -10.56 40.99
C SER A 291 -10.06 -9.68 39.92
N ARG A 292 -10.75 -8.62 40.32
CA ARG A 292 -11.35 -7.65 39.39
C ARG A 292 -10.31 -6.97 38.50
N GLN A 293 -9.23 -6.49 39.11
CA GLN A 293 -8.15 -5.80 38.39
C GLN A 293 -7.46 -6.72 37.38
N HIS A 294 -7.26 -8.00 37.74
CA HIS A 294 -6.71 -9.00 36.83
C HIS A 294 -7.63 -9.29 35.64
N GLN A 295 -8.94 -9.46 35.87
CA GLN A 295 -9.89 -9.71 34.77
C GLN A 295 -9.97 -8.54 33.78
N LEU A 296 -9.95 -7.30 34.28
CA LEU A 296 -9.92 -6.11 33.42
C LEU A 296 -8.65 -6.04 32.55
N ALA A 297 -7.49 -6.41 33.11
CA ALA A 297 -6.24 -6.45 32.36
C ALA A 297 -6.23 -7.55 31.28
N VAL A 298 -6.80 -8.72 31.57
CA VAL A 298 -6.93 -9.81 30.58
C VAL A 298 -7.88 -9.42 29.45
N LEU A 299 -8.98 -8.74 29.77
CA LEU A 299 -9.93 -8.25 28.76
C LEU A 299 -9.30 -7.18 27.86
N SER A 300 -8.56 -6.23 28.42
CA SER A 300 -7.87 -5.22 27.59
C SER A 300 -6.82 -5.87 26.70
N LEU A 301 -6.08 -6.88 27.19
CA LEU A 301 -5.12 -7.62 26.38
C LEU A 301 -5.79 -8.32 25.20
N ARG A 302 -6.95 -8.97 25.42
CA ARG A 302 -7.71 -9.60 24.33
C ARG A 302 -8.19 -8.58 23.31
N GLN A 303 -8.70 -7.44 23.75
CA GLN A 303 -9.13 -6.37 22.85
C GLN A 303 -7.96 -5.80 22.04
N SER A 304 -6.78 -5.64 22.64
CA SER A 304 -5.59 -5.21 21.92
C SER A 304 -5.13 -6.25 20.89
N VAL A 305 -5.19 -7.55 21.22
CA VAL A 305 -4.86 -8.64 20.28
C VAL A 305 -5.87 -8.72 19.14
N GLU A 306 -7.16 -8.57 19.42
CA GLU A 306 -8.21 -8.53 18.39
C GLU A 306 -8.05 -7.30 17.49
N ALA A 307 -7.76 -6.12 18.05
CA ALA A 307 -7.50 -4.90 17.26
C ALA A 307 -6.26 -5.03 16.36
N LEU A 308 -5.19 -5.68 16.85
CA LEU A 308 -4.02 -6.02 16.04
C LEU A 308 -4.38 -6.97 14.90
N SER A 309 -5.17 -8.00 15.17
CA SER A 309 -5.62 -8.94 14.13
C SER A 309 -6.54 -8.29 13.10
N GLU A 310 -7.43 -7.39 13.52
CA GLU A 310 -8.33 -6.65 12.62
C GLU A 310 -7.54 -5.68 11.74
N ARG A 311 -6.54 -4.98 12.30
CA ARG A 311 -5.64 -4.10 11.55
C ARG A 311 -4.75 -4.85 10.58
N GLU A 312 -4.23 -6.02 10.96
CA GLU A 312 -3.47 -6.89 10.05
C GLU A 312 -4.34 -7.34 8.86
N ARG A 313 -5.62 -7.63 9.11
CA ARG A 313 -6.59 -7.99 8.07
C ARG A 313 -6.94 -6.80 7.16
N GLU A 314 -7.11 -5.61 7.72
CA GLU A 314 -7.33 -4.35 6.98
C GLU A 314 -6.14 -4.05 6.06
N LEU A 315 -4.91 -4.15 6.56
CA LEU A 315 -3.69 -3.96 5.77
C LEU A 315 -3.59 -4.99 4.64
N SER A 316 -3.91 -6.26 4.92
CA SER A 316 -3.94 -7.30 3.87
C SER A 316 -4.99 -6.99 2.78
N GLN A 317 -6.17 -6.48 3.16
CA GLN A 317 -7.19 -6.05 2.20
C GLN A 317 -6.75 -4.84 1.36
N LEU A 318 -6.06 -3.85 1.97
CA LEU A 318 -5.52 -2.71 1.22
C LEU A 318 -4.51 -3.14 0.15
N VAL A 319 -3.65 -4.11 0.46
CA VAL A 319 -2.67 -4.66 -0.51
C VAL A 319 -3.37 -5.41 -1.66
N ASP A 320 -4.47 -6.11 -1.37
CA ASP A 320 -5.28 -6.78 -2.40
C ASP A 320 -6.03 -5.80 -3.32
N MET A 321 -6.28 -4.57 -2.86
CA MET A 321 -6.94 -3.52 -3.64
C MET A 321 -5.97 -2.73 -4.54
N VAL A 322 -4.65 -2.90 -4.38
CA VAL A 322 -3.66 -2.24 -5.23
C VAL A 322 -3.81 -2.75 -6.68
N PRO A 323 -3.91 -1.86 -7.68
CA PRO A 323 -4.08 -2.25 -9.07
C PRO A 323 -2.76 -2.75 -9.71
N SER A 324 -1.99 -3.58 -9.01
CA SER A 324 -0.74 -4.18 -9.46
C SER A 324 -0.60 -5.60 -8.90
N HIS A 325 0.20 -6.45 -9.54
CA HIS A 325 0.49 -7.78 -9.02
C HIS A 325 1.66 -7.67 -8.03
N VAL A 326 1.39 -7.93 -6.75
CA VAL A 326 2.35 -7.69 -5.65
C VAL A 326 2.83 -9.01 -5.09
N TRP A 327 4.13 -9.08 -4.83
CA TRP A 327 4.78 -10.26 -4.26
C TRP A 327 5.85 -9.87 -3.25
N ARG A 328 6.15 -10.80 -2.32
CA ARG A 328 7.16 -10.62 -1.28
C ARG A 328 8.07 -11.81 -1.17
N LEU A 329 9.38 -11.56 -1.14
CA LEU A 329 10.40 -12.60 -0.93
C LEU A 329 11.15 -12.39 0.39
N ARG A 330 11.67 -13.47 0.96
CA ARG A 330 12.67 -13.46 2.04
C ARG A 330 14.03 -12.96 1.52
N PRO A 331 14.99 -12.64 2.41
CA PRO A 331 16.33 -12.21 2.01
C PRO A 331 17.07 -13.23 1.13
N ASP A 332 16.77 -14.53 1.31
CA ASP A 332 17.30 -15.64 0.52
C ASP A 332 16.64 -15.80 -0.86
N GLY A 333 15.62 -14.97 -1.17
CA GLY A 333 14.86 -15.01 -2.41
C GLY A 333 13.59 -15.86 -2.35
N GLU A 334 13.29 -16.56 -1.25
CA GLU A 334 12.13 -17.44 -1.20
C GLU A 334 10.79 -16.67 -1.12
N PRO A 335 9.78 -16.98 -1.96
CA PRO A 335 8.50 -16.30 -1.93
C PRO A 335 7.71 -16.60 -0.65
N THR A 336 7.08 -15.57 -0.11
CA THR A 336 6.32 -15.63 1.15
C THR A 336 4.89 -15.11 1.04
N PHE A 337 4.60 -14.32 0.00
CA PHE A 337 3.28 -13.72 -0.16
C PHE A 337 3.08 -13.30 -1.62
N PHE A 338 1.86 -13.55 -2.12
CA PHE A 338 1.28 -12.96 -3.33
C PHE A 338 -0.03 -12.30 -2.95
N ASN A 339 -0.30 -11.10 -3.47
CA ASN A 339 -1.62 -10.50 -3.31
C ASN A 339 -2.66 -11.24 -4.16
N LYS A 340 -3.93 -11.06 -3.84
CA LYS A 340 -5.04 -11.75 -4.52
C LYS A 340 -4.98 -11.59 -6.04
N ARG A 341 -4.60 -10.41 -6.53
CA ARG A 341 -4.49 -10.14 -7.97
C ARG A 341 -3.41 -10.98 -8.66
N MET A 342 -2.25 -11.14 -8.01
CA MET A 342 -1.16 -12.02 -8.47
C MET A 342 -1.60 -13.48 -8.50
N VAL A 343 -2.32 -13.94 -7.46
CA VAL A 343 -2.88 -15.30 -7.41
C VAL A 343 -3.92 -15.51 -8.50
N ASP A 344 -4.85 -14.58 -8.71
CA ASP A 344 -5.88 -14.65 -9.75
C ASP A 344 -5.27 -14.63 -11.17
N PHE A 345 -4.19 -13.87 -11.37
CA PHE A 345 -3.48 -13.79 -12.65
C PHE A 345 -2.70 -15.07 -12.96
N LEU A 346 -1.97 -15.60 -11.98
CA LEU A 346 -1.14 -16.80 -12.14
C LEU A 346 -1.93 -18.11 -12.05
N GLY A 347 -3.04 -18.11 -11.33
CA GLY A 347 -3.78 -19.32 -10.96
C GLY A 347 -3.05 -20.21 -9.95
N LEU A 348 -2.05 -19.67 -9.24
CA LEU A 348 -1.16 -20.37 -8.31
C LEU A 348 -0.85 -19.47 -7.11
N ASP A 349 -0.90 -20.00 -5.90
CA ASP A 349 -0.42 -19.32 -4.68
C ASP A 349 0.98 -19.82 -4.28
N VAL A 350 1.65 -19.09 -3.39
CA VAL A 350 2.98 -19.42 -2.85
C VAL A 350 2.99 -20.84 -2.25
N GLY A 351 1.90 -21.26 -1.59
CA GLY A 351 1.79 -22.60 -1.00
C GLY A 351 1.75 -23.75 -2.01
N ASP A 352 1.33 -23.49 -3.26
CA ASP A 352 1.17 -24.53 -4.29
C ASP A 352 2.52 -24.91 -4.95
N SER A 353 3.59 -24.20 -4.62
CA SER A 353 4.93 -24.35 -5.20
C SER A 353 5.90 -25.21 -4.40
N ASP A 354 5.43 -25.86 -3.32
CA ASP A 354 6.25 -26.77 -2.51
C ASP A 354 6.59 -28.08 -3.27
N LYS A 355 7.85 -28.22 -3.67
CA LYS A 355 8.41 -29.47 -4.24
C LYS A 355 9.55 -29.98 -3.35
N PRO A 356 9.60 -31.30 -3.04
CA PRO A 356 10.53 -31.84 -2.04
C PRO A 356 12.04 -31.74 -2.38
N ASP A 357 12.40 -31.42 -3.63
CA ASP A 357 13.80 -31.35 -4.11
C ASP A 357 14.16 -29.99 -4.78
N MET A 358 13.37 -28.93 -4.59
CA MET A 358 13.56 -27.64 -5.28
C MET A 358 13.10 -26.46 -4.43
N SER A 359 13.76 -25.31 -4.55
CA SER A 359 13.28 -24.06 -3.93
C SER A 359 11.89 -23.68 -4.47
N ARG A 360 11.04 -23.05 -3.64
CA ARG A 360 9.71 -22.59 -4.10
C ARG A 360 9.87 -21.59 -5.23
N LEU A 361 10.91 -20.76 -5.13
CA LEU A 361 11.31 -19.77 -6.12
C LEU A 361 11.57 -20.40 -7.50
N GLU A 362 12.44 -21.43 -7.60
CA GLU A 362 12.73 -22.11 -8.87
C GLU A 362 11.51 -22.84 -9.44
N ALA A 363 10.72 -23.47 -8.58
CA ALA A 363 9.50 -24.17 -8.98
C ALA A 363 8.47 -23.20 -9.58
N LEU A 364 8.34 -22.01 -9.00
CA LEU A 364 7.47 -20.95 -9.51
C LEU A 364 7.97 -20.43 -10.85
N PHE A 365 9.25 -20.08 -10.98
CA PHE A 365 9.78 -19.50 -12.21
C PHE A 365 9.70 -20.43 -13.42
N GLN A 366 10.00 -21.72 -13.26
CA GLN A 366 9.83 -22.68 -14.36
C GLN A 366 8.38 -22.80 -14.83
N ALA A 367 7.40 -22.55 -13.94
CA ALA A 367 5.99 -22.65 -14.28
C ALA A 367 5.44 -21.38 -14.95
N ILE A 368 5.92 -20.21 -14.53
CA ILE A 368 5.29 -18.92 -14.86
C ILE A 368 6.10 -18.02 -15.82
N VAL A 369 7.42 -18.17 -15.94
CA VAL A 369 8.24 -17.33 -16.83
C VAL A 369 8.36 -17.97 -18.21
N HIS A 370 8.35 -17.17 -19.28
CA HIS A 370 8.55 -17.68 -20.64
C HIS A 370 9.93 -18.32 -20.80
N PRO A 371 10.06 -19.48 -21.48
CA PRO A 371 11.34 -20.20 -21.62
C PRO A 371 12.50 -19.36 -22.16
N ASP A 372 12.24 -18.53 -23.17
CA ASP A 372 13.25 -17.62 -23.75
C ASP A 372 13.77 -16.56 -22.76
N ASP A 373 12.95 -16.14 -21.80
CA ASP A 373 13.27 -15.06 -20.86
C ASP A 373 13.84 -15.61 -19.54
N ALA A 374 13.67 -16.91 -19.28
CA ALA A 374 13.98 -17.56 -18.01
C ALA A 374 15.47 -17.45 -17.62
N ALA A 375 16.38 -17.58 -18.58
CA ALA A 375 17.82 -17.51 -18.32
C ALA A 375 18.29 -16.10 -17.92
N GLU A 376 17.79 -15.08 -18.61
CA GLU A 376 18.10 -13.68 -18.33
C GLU A 376 17.45 -13.24 -17.01
N PHE A 377 16.18 -13.62 -16.80
CA PHE A 377 15.46 -13.35 -15.56
C PHE A 377 16.14 -13.95 -14.33
N SER A 378 16.54 -15.23 -14.40
CA SER A 378 17.26 -15.88 -13.29
C SER A 378 18.57 -15.16 -12.97
N THR A 379 19.31 -14.75 -14.00
CA THR A 379 20.59 -14.04 -13.82
C THR A 379 20.39 -12.68 -13.16
N ALA A 380 19.41 -11.91 -13.64
CA ALA A 380 19.07 -10.60 -13.10
C ALA A 380 18.59 -10.68 -11.64
N LEU A 381 17.79 -11.69 -11.31
CA LEU A 381 17.31 -11.89 -9.94
C LEU A 381 18.42 -12.36 -9.01
N SER A 382 19.26 -13.32 -9.41
CA SER A 382 20.41 -13.75 -8.59
C SER A 382 21.37 -12.60 -8.34
N HIS A 383 21.64 -11.76 -9.34
CA HIS A 383 22.45 -10.54 -9.16
C HIS A 383 21.82 -9.62 -8.12
N CYS A 384 20.52 -9.33 -8.23
CA CYS A 384 19.77 -8.49 -7.29
C CYS A 384 19.83 -9.04 -5.85
N LEU A 385 19.61 -10.33 -5.65
CA LEU A 385 19.66 -10.96 -4.32
C LEU A 385 21.06 -10.90 -3.69
N ILE A 386 22.13 -10.99 -4.50
CA ILE A 386 23.53 -10.94 -4.04
C ILE A 386 23.99 -9.51 -3.76
N THR A 387 23.70 -8.56 -4.64
CA THR A 387 24.18 -7.17 -4.53
C THR A 387 23.29 -6.31 -3.64
N GLY A 388 22.02 -6.67 -3.49
CA GLY A 388 21.03 -5.86 -2.82
C GLY A 388 20.54 -4.64 -3.63
N GLU A 389 20.88 -4.57 -4.92
CA GLU A 389 20.38 -3.52 -5.82
C GLU A 389 18.93 -3.77 -6.24
N THR A 390 18.23 -2.73 -6.71
CA THR A 390 16.82 -2.86 -7.12
C THR A 390 16.69 -3.75 -8.36
N PHE A 391 15.73 -4.68 -8.32
CA PHE A 391 15.36 -5.46 -9.50
C PHE A 391 14.48 -4.63 -10.43
N ALA A 392 14.78 -4.59 -11.72
CA ALA A 392 13.88 -4.03 -12.74
C ALA A 392 14.07 -4.76 -14.06
N MET A 393 13.01 -5.36 -14.60
CA MET A 393 13.07 -6.11 -15.85
C MET A 393 11.72 -6.17 -16.56
N ARG A 394 11.74 -6.26 -17.89
CA ARG A 394 10.57 -6.62 -18.71
C ARG A 394 10.72 -8.08 -19.16
N TYR A 395 9.72 -8.91 -18.90
CA TYR A 395 9.74 -10.33 -19.26
C TYR A 395 8.33 -10.85 -19.42
N ARG A 396 8.17 -11.99 -20.09
CA ARG A 396 6.86 -12.60 -20.33
C ARG A 396 6.47 -13.51 -19.17
N LEU A 397 5.29 -13.24 -18.61
CA LEU A 397 4.69 -14.02 -17.53
C LEU A 397 3.46 -14.77 -18.08
N ARG A 398 3.31 -16.03 -17.66
CA ARG A 398 2.20 -16.89 -18.03
C ARG A 398 1.00 -16.60 -17.15
N ARG A 399 -0.13 -16.28 -17.77
CA ARG A 399 -1.42 -16.14 -17.12
C ARG A 399 -2.07 -17.51 -16.88
N ALA A 400 -3.04 -17.59 -15.98
CA ALA A 400 -3.74 -18.82 -15.59
C ALA A 400 -4.37 -19.61 -16.77
N ASP A 401 -4.74 -18.93 -17.86
CA ASP A 401 -5.26 -19.55 -19.09
C ASP A 401 -4.17 -20.06 -20.05
N GLY A 402 -2.90 -19.86 -19.70
CA GLY A 402 -1.73 -20.32 -20.42
C GLY A 402 -1.16 -19.34 -21.45
N VAL A 403 -1.77 -18.15 -21.62
CA VAL A 403 -1.25 -17.10 -22.51
C VAL A 403 -0.11 -16.34 -21.82
N TYR A 404 0.95 -16.07 -22.55
CA TYR A 404 2.05 -15.23 -22.08
C TYR A 404 1.78 -13.76 -22.37
N ARG A 405 2.05 -12.89 -21.38
CA ARG A 405 1.95 -11.44 -21.53
C ARG A 405 3.22 -10.74 -21.10
N TRP A 406 3.54 -9.62 -21.74
CA TRP A 406 4.66 -8.80 -21.33
C TRP A 406 4.37 -8.12 -19.99
N MET A 407 5.24 -8.37 -19.02
CA MET A 407 5.18 -7.76 -17.72
C MET A 407 6.40 -6.88 -17.47
N SER A 408 6.20 -5.75 -16.78
CA SER A 408 7.28 -4.95 -16.20
C SER A 408 7.27 -5.14 -14.69
N SER A 409 8.33 -5.73 -14.16
CA SER A 409 8.47 -5.95 -12.72
C SER A 409 9.59 -5.10 -12.14
N ARG A 410 9.34 -4.57 -10.94
CA ARG A 410 10.33 -3.87 -10.12
C ARG A 410 10.29 -4.42 -8.70
N ALA A 411 11.44 -4.58 -8.05
CA ALA A 411 11.51 -4.95 -6.65
C ALA A 411 12.55 -4.15 -5.87
N GLU A 412 12.21 -3.83 -4.63
CA GLU A 412 13.02 -3.05 -3.69
C GLU A 412 13.23 -3.82 -2.38
N PRO A 413 14.44 -3.73 -1.78
CA PRO A 413 14.73 -4.38 -0.50
C PRO A 413 14.30 -3.50 0.68
N LEU A 414 13.49 -4.05 1.58
CA LEU A 414 13.28 -3.50 2.92
C LEU A 414 14.50 -3.83 3.78
N ARG A 415 15.11 -2.80 4.38
CA ARG A 415 16.34 -2.93 5.17
C ARG A 415 16.10 -2.56 6.64
N ASP A 416 16.88 -3.18 7.53
CA ASP A 416 16.96 -2.77 8.94
C ASP A 416 17.85 -1.53 9.12
N GLN A 417 17.94 -1.01 10.36
CA GLN A 417 18.79 0.15 10.70
C GLN A 417 20.29 -0.12 10.49
N ALA A 418 20.73 -1.38 10.40
CA ALA A 418 22.10 -1.78 10.14
C ALA A 418 22.40 -2.00 8.64
N GLY A 419 21.39 -1.83 7.77
CA GLY A 419 21.49 -1.99 6.32
C GLY A 419 21.27 -3.41 5.80
N ASN A 420 20.98 -4.38 6.66
CA ASN A 420 20.69 -5.76 6.26
C ASN A 420 19.30 -5.86 5.62
N ILE A 421 19.17 -6.69 4.59
CA ILE A 421 17.89 -6.91 3.91
C ILE A 421 17.01 -7.79 4.80
N LEU A 422 15.84 -7.29 5.17
CA LEU A 422 14.82 -8.03 5.91
C LEU A 422 13.89 -8.79 4.96
N GLN A 423 13.46 -8.15 3.88
CA GLN A 423 12.53 -8.71 2.88
C GLN A 423 12.67 -7.96 1.55
N TRP A 424 12.24 -8.59 0.46
CA TRP A 424 12.09 -7.96 -0.85
C TRP A 424 10.61 -7.75 -1.17
N TYR A 425 10.26 -6.56 -1.62
CA TYR A 425 8.91 -6.22 -2.08
C TYR A 425 8.95 -5.95 -3.57
N GLY A 426 8.15 -6.71 -4.32
CA GLY A 426 8.08 -6.59 -5.76
C GLY A 426 6.68 -6.32 -6.26
N LEU A 427 6.61 -5.58 -7.34
CA LEU A 427 5.39 -5.25 -8.06
C LEU A 427 5.59 -5.55 -9.55
N CYS A 428 4.50 -5.95 -10.21
CA CYS A 428 4.51 -6.43 -11.58
C CYS A 428 3.29 -5.90 -12.33
N HIS A 429 3.54 -5.11 -13.38
CA HIS A 429 2.52 -4.48 -14.22
C HIS A 429 2.45 -5.16 -15.59
N ASP A 430 1.23 -5.36 -16.09
CA ASP A 430 0.99 -5.79 -17.46
C ASP A 430 1.29 -4.61 -18.41
N ILE A 431 2.22 -4.81 -19.34
CA ILE A 431 2.64 -3.81 -20.35
C ILE A 431 2.41 -4.35 -21.77
N ASP A 432 1.63 -5.41 -21.94
CA ASP A 432 1.42 -6.09 -23.21
C ASP A 432 0.90 -5.11 -24.28
N ASP A 433 -0.12 -4.31 -23.96
CA ASP A 433 -0.69 -3.32 -24.89
C ASP A 433 0.33 -2.22 -25.27
N GLN A 434 1.20 -1.81 -24.33
CA GLN A 434 2.23 -0.80 -24.58
C GLN A 434 3.30 -1.33 -25.53
N VAL A 435 3.79 -2.55 -25.33
CA VAL A 435 4.83 -3.16 -26.17
C VAL A 435 4.31 -3.34 -27.61
N HIS A 436 3.06 -3.74 -27.78
CA HIS A 436 2.45 -3.89 -29.11
C HIS A 436 2.24 -2.53 -29.81
N ALA A 437 1.93 -1.46 -29.07
CA ALA A 437 1.82 -0.12 -29.63
C ALA A 437 3.17 0.46 -30.07
N GLU A 438 4.22 0.27 -29.26
CA GLU A 438 5.60 0.69 -29.59
C GLU A 438 6.11 -0.01 -30.86
N GLU A 439 5.85 -1.32 -31.01
CA GLU A 439 6.26 -2.07 -32.20
C GLU A 439 5.49 -1.63 -33.46
N ALA A 440 4.18 -1.32 -33.34
CA ALA A 440 3.38 -0.81 -34.45
C ALA A 440 3.89 0.54 -34.97
N VAL A 441 4.28 1.45 -34.08
CA VAL A 441 4.90 2.75 -34.45
C VAL A 441 6.23 2.52 -35.18
N ARG A 442 7.09 1.65 -34.63
CA ARG A 442 8.39 1.34 -35.22
C ARG A 442 8.28 0.68 -36.59
N GLN A 443 7.27 -0.15 -36.79
CA GLN A 443 6.97 -0.78 -38.08
C GLN A 443 6.48 0.26 -39.10
N SER A 444 5.62 1.19 -38.68
CA SER A 444 5.16 2.31 -39.52
C SER A 444 6.30 3.23 -39.96
N GLU A 445 7.22 3.59 -39.06
CA GLU A 445 8.40 4.42 -39.38
C GLU A 445 9.33 3.75 -40.41
N ARG A 446 9.63 2.45 -40.23
CA ARG A 446 10.44 1.68 -41.19
C ARG A 446 9.76 1.60 -42.56
N GLN A 447 8.44 1.45 -42.60
CA GLN A 447 7.68 1.36 -43.84
C GLN A 447 7.70 2.70 -44.60
N LEU A 448 7.56 3.83 -43.90
CA LEU A 448 7.64 5.16 -44.50
C LEU A 448 9.03 5.45 -45.09
N GLN A 449 10.10 5.08 -44.37
CA GLN A 449 11.48 5.25 -44.83
C GLN A 449 11.75 4.42 -46.11
N GLN A 450 11.27 3.17 -46.16
CA GLN A 450 11.40 2.32 -47.35
C GLN A 450 10.63 2.88 -48.56
N MET A 451 9.48 3.53 -48.35
CA MET A 451 8.73 4.18 -49.43
C MET A 451 9.50 5.36 -50.01
N ILE A 452 10.09 6.22 -49.17
CA ILE A 452 10.87 7.40 -49.61
C ILE A 452 12.11 6.98 -50.41
N ASP A 453 12.77 5.88 -50.01
CA ASP A 453 13.96 5.38 -50.71
C ASP A 453 13.64 4.66 -52.03
N ALA A 454 12.39 4.26 -52.27
CA ALA A 454 11.98 3.53 -53.47
C ALA A 454 11.58 4.43 -54.66
N VAL A 455 11.19 5.70 -54.44
CA VAL A 455 10.77 6.63 -55.51
C VAL A 455 11.99 7.11 -56.32
N PRO A 456 11.92 7.18 -57.66
CA PRO A 456 13.05 7.60 -58.51
C PRO A 456 13.28 9.12 -58.52
N VAL A 457 13.09 9.79 -57.38
CA VAL A 457 13.29 11.22 -57.20
C VAL A 457 14.33 11.49 -56.12
N ARG A 458 15.10 12.55 -56.31
CA ARG A 458 16.17 12.95 -55.39
C ARG A 458 15.55 13.96 -54.40
N VAL A 459 15.45 13.59 -53.11
CA VAL A 459 14.78 14.38 -52.06
C VAL A 459 15.77 14.87 -51.01
N TRP A 460 15.67 16.13 -50.63
CA TRP A 460 16.39 16.73 -49.51
C TRP A 460 15.44 17.53 -48.60
N SER A 461 15.79 17.68 -47.33
CA SER A 461 15.10 18.58 -46.41
C SER A 461 16.09 19.34 -45.52
N VAL A 462 15.77 20.58 -45.14
CA VAL A 462 16.63 21.40 -44.27
C VAL A 462 15.83 22.16 -43.23
N GLU A 463 16.41 22.36 -42.06
CA GLU A 463 15.85 23.24 -41.01
C GLU A 463 15.73 24.70 -41.48
N PRO A 464 14.87 25.53 -40.86
CA PRO A 464 14.62 26.92 -41.28
C PRO A 464 15.87 27.81 -41.23
N ALA A 465 16.86 27.46 -40.38
CA ALA A 465 18.13 28.15 -40.25
C ALA A 465 19.24 27.60 -41.18
N GLY A 466 18.93 26.63 -42.06
CA GLY A 466 19.86 26.10 -43.05
C GLY A 466 20.91 25.11 -42.53
N ARG A 467 20.78 24.59 -41.29
CA ARG A 467 21.86 23.86 -40.59
C ARG A 467 21.81 22.34 -40.72
N SER A 468 20.70 21.68 -40.39
CA SER A 468 20.58 20.22 -40.51
C SER A 468 19.93 19.85 -41.83
N ILE A 469 20.60 19.04 -42.66
CA ILE A 469 20.12 18.64 -43.99
C ILE A 469 19.97 17.12 -44.04
N TYR A 470 18.75 16.65 -44.23
CA TYR A 470 18.48 15.25 -44.55
C TYR A 470 18.47 15.05 -46.07
N PHE A 471 19.11 13.98 -46.54
CA PHE A 471 19.13 13.54 -47.93
C PHE A 471 18.59 12.11 -48.02
N ASN A 472 17.67 11.80 -48.93
CA ASN A 472 17.24 10.42 -49.14
C ASN A 472 18.38 9.57 -49.76
N LYS A 473 18.26 8.24 -49.70
CA LYS A 473 19.33 7.33 -50.12
C LYS A 473 19.83 7.59 -51.55
N ARG A 474 18.92 7.86 -52.50
CA ARG A 474 19.29 8.18 -53.89
C ARG A 474 20.08 9.48 -54.04
N TYR A 475 19.79 10.49 -53.21
CA TYR A 475 20.54 11.74 -53.21
C TYR A 475 21.95 11.52 -52.67
N GLN A 476 22.09 10.72 -51.59
CA GLN A 476 23.38 10.33 -51.02
C GLN A 476 24.22 9.50 -52.00
N ASP A 477 23.60 8.54 -52.70
CA ASP A 477 24.28 7.71 -53.71
C ASP A 477 24.80 8.57 -54.89
N HIS A 478 24.02 9.56 -55.34
CA HIS A 478 24.45 10.50 -56.38
C HIS A 478 25.63 11.37 -55.90
N PHE A 479 25.60 11.86 -54.66
CA PHE A 479 26.71 12.63 -54.09
C PHE A 479 28.00 11.83 -53.98
N ARG A 480 27.93 10.58 -53.52
CA ARG A 480 29.08 9.66 -53.48
C ARG A 480 29.63 9.34 -54.87
N ALA A 481 28.79 9.40 -55.90
CA ALA A 481 29.19 9.14 -57.28
C ALA A 481 29.83 10.36 -57.99
N VAL A 482 29.46 11.58 -57.61
CA VAL A 482 29.86 12.82 -58.30
C VAL A 482 30.95 13.60 -57.55
N ILE A 483 30.97 13.58 -56.21
CA ILE A 483 31.94 14.29 -55.37
C ILE A 483 33.02 13.32 -54.88
N ALA A 484 34.27 13.56 -55.26
CA ALA A 484 35.42 12.80 -54.76
C ALA A 484 35.66 13.11 -53.27
N ASP A 485 35.92 12.09 -52.45
CA ASP A 485 36.06 12.18 -50.98
C ASP A 485 34.85 12.77 -50.23
N PHE A 486 33.63 12.47 -50.67
CA PHE A 486 32.39 12.89 -49.99
C PHE A 486 32.35 12.54 -48.49
N GLU A 487 32.95 11.43 -48.05
CA GLU A 487 33.01 11.05 -46.63
C GLU A 487 33.94 11.93 -45.78
N ALA A 488 34.85 12.69 -46.39
CA ALA A 488 35.74 13.62 -45.68
C ALA A 488 35.10 15.01 -45.45
N ILE A 489 33.99 15.29 -46.15
CA ILE A 489 33.21 16.51 -46.02
C ILE A 489 32.21 16.27 -44.87
N GLY A 490 32.51 16.74 -43.65
CA GLY A 490 31.70 16.50 -42.45
C GLY A 490 30.20 16.82 -42.60
N GLU A 491 29.77 18.04 -42.25
CA GLU A 491 28.42 18.53 -42.55
C GLU A 491 28.54 19.65 -43.60
N PRO A 492 28.49 19.35 -44.92
CA PRO A 492 28.57 20.37 -45.95
C PRO A 492 27.36 21.31 -45.91
N SER A 493 27.59 22.61 -46.11
CA SER A 493 26.49 23.56 -46.30
C SER A 493 25.83 23.34 -47.67
N ILE A 494 24.54 23.67 -47.80
CA ILE A 494 23.84 23.64 -49.11
C ILE A 494 24.57 24.49 -50.14
N GLU A 495 25.16 25.63 -49.74
CA GLU A 495 25.88 26.51 -50.67
C GLU A 495 27.13 25.84 -51.27
N ASP A 496 27.88 25.06 -50.48
CA ASP A 496 29.07 24.33 -50.93
C ASP A 496 28.72 23.22 -51.94
N LEU A 497 27.62 22.50 -51.69
CA LEU A 497 27.15 21.42 -52.56
C LEU A 497 26.65 21.95 -53.91
N LEU A 498 25.91 23.06 -53.91
CA LEU A 498 25.40 23.69 -55.14
C LEU A 498 26.55 24.15 -56.05
N GLN A 499 27.64 24.66 -55.47
CA GLN A 499 28.79 25.15 -56.25
C GLN A 499 29.57 24.05 -56.96
N GLN A 500 29.56 22.81 -56.43
CA GLN A 500 30.27 21.68 -57.03
C GLN A 500 29.43 20.88 -58.03
N LEU A 501 28.10 20.91 -57.88
CA LEU A 501 27.20 20.04 -58.62
C LEU A 501 26.44 20.73 -59.75
N ILE A 502 26.21 22.05 -59.65
CA ILE A 502 25.48 22.81 -60.66
C ILE A 502 26.46 23.39 -61.69
N HIS A 503 26.03 23.48 -62.94
CA HIS A 503 26.80 24.10 -64.00
C HIS A 503 27.19 25.54 -63.59
N PRO A 504 28.45 25.98 -63.82
CA PRO A 504 28.93 27.27 -63.34
C PRO A 504 28.11 28.49 -63.80
N GLU A 505 27.45 28.39 -64.96
CA GLU A 505 26.56 29.45 -65.47
C GLU A 505 25.22 29.50 -64.73
N ASP A 506 24.73 28.37 -64.22
CA ASP A 506 23.40 28.26 -63.60
C ASP A 506 23.49 28.43 -62.06
N ALA A 507 24.67 28.19 -61.47
CA ALA A 507 24.88 28.22 -60.03
C ALA A 507 24.51 29.57 -59.34
N PRO A 508 24.86 30.77 -59.89
CA PRO A 508 24.51 32.03 -59.26
C PRO A 508 22.99 32.27 -59.20
N GLU A 509 22.27 31.86 -60.25
CA GLU A 509 20.81 32.01 -60.34
C GLU A 509 20.09 31.07 -59.37
N VAL A 510 20.56 29.82 -59.25
CA VAL A 510 20.03 28.84 -58.31
C VAL A 510 20.25 29.28 -56.85
N GLN A 511 21.45 29.76 -56.51
CA GLN A 511 21.74 30.27 -55.18
C GLN A 511 20.86 31.47 -54.81
N HIS A 512 20.68 32.41 -55.73
CA HIS A 512 19.80 33.56 -55.52
C HIS A 512 18.34 33.13 -55.30
N THR A 513 17.87 32.18 -56.10
CA THR A 513 16.50 31.67 -56.04
C THR A 513 16.23 30.94 -54.72
N LEU A 514 17.14 30.09 -54.25
CA LEU A 514 17.01 29.40 -52.95
C LEU A 514 17.03 30.37 -51.77
N ARG A 515 17.92 31.37 -51.79
CA ARG A 515 17.98 32.40 -50.75
C ARG A 515 16.68 33.19 -50.67
N ASN A 516 16.13 33.61 -51.80
CA ASN A 516 14.86 34.30 -51.86
C ASN A 516 13.70 33.44 -51.32
N CYS A 517 13.72 32.12 -51.57
CA CYS A 517 12.72 31.22 -50.99
C CYS A 517 12.81 31.17 -49.46
N PHE A 518 14.02 31.02 -48.92
CA PHE A 518 14.24 30.97 -47.47
C PHE A 518 13.85 32.29 -46.77
N GLU A 519 14.06 33.43 -47.43
CA GLU A 519 13.71 34.75 -46.90
C GLU A 519 12.20 35.07 -47.02
N THR A 520 11.56 34.69 -48.13
CA THR A 520 10.14 35.02 -48.39
C THR A 520 9.16 33.99 -47.82
N GLY A 521 9.61 32.77 -47.54
CA GLY A 521 8.75 31.67 -47.12
C GLY A 521 7.85 31.10 -48.23
N GLY A 522 8.10 31.44 -49.49
CA GLY A 522 7.37 30.91 -50.66
C GLY A 522 8.07 29.72 -51.30
N GLY A 523 7.31 28.77 -51.85
CA GLY A 523 7.84 27.68 -52.67
C GLY A 523 8.26 28.14 -54.08
N THR A 524 9.10 27.37 -54.76
CA THR A 524 9.58 27.68 -56.12
C THR A 524 9.85 26.42 -56.95
N VAL A 525 9.99 26.60 -58.26
CA VAL A 525 10.51 25.60 -59.20
C VAL A 525 11.65 26.24 -60.00
N MET A 526 12.76 25.53 -60.13
CA MET A 526 13.94 25.98 -60.88
C MET A 526 14.46 24.87 -61.78
N ARG A 527 14.96 25.24 -62.96
CA ARG A 527 15.66 24.31 -63.86
C ARG A 527 17.12 24.71 -63.95
N PHE A 528 18.00 23.76 -63.76
CA PHE A 528 19.44 23.98 -63.86
C PHE A 528 20.12 22.74 -64.40
N ARG A 529 21.29 22.95 -65.00
CA ARG A 529 22.13 21.84 -65.41
C ARG A 529 22.94 21.38 -64.20
N TRP A 530 22.88 20.10 -63.90
CA TRP A 530 23.71 19.49 -62.86
C TRP A 530 24.65 18.46 -63.44
N ARG A 531 25.70 18.15 -62.69
CA ARG A 531 26.75 17.22 -63.09
C ARG A 531 26.37 15.80 -62.70
N GLU A 532 26.39 14.88 -63.66
CA GLU A 532 26.17 13.46 -63.41
C GLU A 532 27.50 12.69 -63.28
N GLN A 533 27.46 11.40 -62.92
CA GLN A 533 28.64 10.56 -62.66
C GLN A 533 29.64 10.50 -63.84
N ASP A 534 29.16 10.65 -65.08
CA ASP A 534 29.97 10.69 -66.31
C ASP A 534 30.67 12.04 -66.54
N GLY A 535 30.43 13.03 -65.66
CA GLY A 535 30.95 14.38 -65.77
C GLY A 535 30.19 15.27 -66.76
N VAL A 536 29.13 14.77 -67.39
CA VAL A 536 28.28 15.52 -68.32
C VAL A 536 27.22 16.28 -67.53
N TYR A 537 26.94 17.50 -67.98
CA TYR A 537 25.86 18.32 -67.43
C TYR A 537 24.53 17.97 -68.09
N ARG A 538 23.53 17.61 -67.28
CA ARG A 538 22.16 17.27 -67.72
C ARG A 538 21.15 18.22 -67.11
N TRP A 539 20.04 18.46 -67.80
CA TRP A 539 18.98 19.31 -67.27
C TRP A 539 18.21 18.63 -66.15
N ALA A 540 18.10 19.31 -65.00
CA ALA A 540 17.25 18.91 -63.89
C ALA A 540 16.24 20.00 -63.53
N GLU A 541 15.03 19.60 -63.14
CA GLU A 541 14.02 20.46 -62.54
C GLU A 541 13.91 20.17 -61.04
N CYS A 542 14.06 21.20 -60.21
CA CYS A 542 13.98 21.12 -58.75
C CYS A 542 12.82 21.96 -58.24
N ARG A 543 11.96 21.36 -57.41
CA ARG A 543 10.87 22.04 -56.69
C ARG A 543 11.18 22.12 -55.21
N VAL A 544 11.00 23.29 -54.60
CA VAL A 544 11.25 23.55 -53.19
C VAL A 544 10.00 24.10 -52.51
N GLU A 545 9.57 23.51 -51.40
CA GLU A 545 8.34 23.87 -50.67
C GLU A 545 8.60 23.92 -49.14
N PRO A 546 7.99 24.87 -48.39
CA PRO A 546 8.10 24.95 -46.94
C PRO A 546 7.04 24.10 -46.21
N ARG A 547 7.45 23.38 -45.15
CA ARG A 547 6.56 22.84 -44.12
C ARG A 547 6.38 23.87 -43.01
N ARG A 548 5.13 24.15 -42.66
CA ARG A 548 4.76 25.10 -41.60
C ARG A 548 4.16 24.37 -40.39
N ASP A 549 4.33 24.92 -39.20
CA ASP A 549 3.61 24.49 -38.00
C ASP A 549 2.19 25.09 -37.94
N ASP A 550 1.44 24.75 -36.88
CA ASP A 550 0.06 25.18 -36.67
C ASP A 550 -0.08 26.71 -36.51
N ASP A 551 1.01 27.40 -36.15
CA ASP A 551 1.11 28.86 -36.05
C ASP A 551 1.54 29.53 -37.37
N GLY A 552 1.73 28.74 -38.45
CA GLY A 552 2.08 29.21 -39.78
C GLY A 552 3.56 29.54 -39.98
N LYS A 553 4.43 29.24 -39.01
CA LYS A 553 5.88 29.46 -39.09
C LYS A 553 6.53 28.31 -39.87
N VAL A 554 7.49 28.64 -40.73
CA VAL A 554 8.25 27.60 -41.45
C VAL A 554 9.12 26.83 -40.46
N VAL A 555 8.88 25.52 -40.35
CA VAL A 555 9.61 24.60 -39.48
C VAL A 555 10.59 23.70 -40.24
N GLN A 556 10.43 23.56 -41.55
CA GLN A 556 11.33 22.78 -42.40
C GLN A 556 11.13 23.12 -43.88
N TRP A 557 12.16 22.94 -44.71
CA TRP A 557 12.08 23.06 -46.16
C TRP A 557 12.30 21.69 -46.81
N TYR A 558 11.57 21.40 -47.89
CA TYR A 558 11.71 20.18 -48.67
C TYR A 558 12.02 20.51 -50.13
N GLY A 559 12.98 19.82 -50.73
CA GLY A 559 13.28 19.93 -52.15
C GLY A 559 13.29 18.58 -52.85
N VAL A 560 12.74 18.54 -54.07
CA VAL A 560 12.65 17.35 -54.92
C VAL A 560 13.19 17.68 -56.32
N SER A 561 14.14 16.88 -56.82
CA SER A 561 14.77 17.09 -58.13
C SER A 561 14.53 15.91 -59.10
N LEU A 562 14.18 16.24 -60.35
CA LEU A 562 13.87 15.33 -61.47
C LEU A 562 14.78 15.62 -62.70
N ASP A 563 15.14 14.62 -63.50
CA ASP A 563 15.92 14.76 -64.74
C ASP A 563 14.98 15.00 -65.95
N VAL A 564 15.31 15.97 -66.83
CA VAL A 564 14.48 16.40 -67.98
C VAL A 564 15.26 16.55 -69.31
N ASP A 565 16.46 15.95 -69.44
CA ASP A 565 17.37 16.18 -70.58
C ASP A 565 16.85 15.72 -71.97
N GLU A 566 16.07 14.63 -72.03
CA GLU A 566 15.58 14.05 -73.31
C GLU A 566 14.48 14.90 -73.96
N GLU A 567 13.68 15.61 -73.17
CA GLU A 567 12.52 16.36 -73.64
C GLU A 567 12.93 17.66 -74.36
N VAL A 568 14.06 18.25 -73.96
CA VAL A 568 14.59 19.49 -74.53
C VAL A 568 15.25 19.26 -75.90
N ARG A 569 15.91 18.12 -76.13
CA ARG A 569 16.59 17.81 -77.41
C ARG A 569 15.64 17.44 -78.57
N ALA A 570 14.45 16.92 -78.26
CA ALA A 570 13.49 16.47 -79.28
C ALA A 570 12.82 17.64 -80.03
N LEU A 571 12.72 18.82 -79.40
CA LEU A 571 11.99 19.97 -79.94
C LEU A 571 12.77 20.74 -81.03
N GLU A 572 14.11 20.65 -81.02
CA GLU A 572 14.97 21.40 -81.94
C GLU A 572 15.10 20.73 -83.33
N ALA A 573 14.88 19.41 -83.44
CA ALA A 573 15.05 18.64 -84.68
C ALA A 573 13.90 18.81 -85.71
N LEU A 574 12.75 19.39 -85.31
CA LEU A 574 11.56 19.49 -86.15
C LEU A 574 11.62 20.66 -87.16
N ARG A 575 12.44 21.68 -86.88
CA ARG A 575 12.44 22.96 -87.64
C ARG A 575 13.19 22.92 -88.99
N ASP A 576 13.98 21.88 -89.27
CA ASP A 576 14.77 21.78 -90.52
C ASP A 576 14.06 21.05 -91.68
N ARG A 577 12.89 20.44 -91.43
CA ARG A 577 12.11 19.66 -92.41
C ARG A 577 11.02 20.47 -93.10
N GLU A 578 11.15 21.80 -93.07
CA GLU A 578 10.45 22.78 -93.91
C GLU A 578 11.32 23.30 -95.08
N ARG A 579 12.51 22.69 -95.26
CA ARG A 579 13.24 22.67 -96.56
C ARG A 579 12.54 21.90 -97.67
N GLU A 580 11.51 22.59 -98.11
CA GLU A 580 10.92 22.66 -99.42
C GLU A 580 10.06 21.52 -99.91
N LEU A 581 8.77 21.86 -100.03
CA LEU A 581 7.92 21.75 -101.22
C LEU A 581 7.74 20.39 -101.94
N SER A 582 8.73 19.48 -101.99
CA SER A 582 8.43 18.05 -101.77
C SER A 582 7.73 17.89 -100.43
N GLN A 583 8.19 18.66 -99.46
CA GLN A 583 7.51 18.92 -98.22
C GLN A 583 6.14 19.59 -98.41
N LEU A 584 5.71 20.24 -99.49
CA LEU A 584 4.28 20.66 -99.53
C LEU A 584 3.32 19.53 -99.87
N VAL A 585 3.74 18.53 -100.66
CA VAL A 585 2.94 17.31 -100.89
C VAL A 585 3.19 16.23 -99.82
N ASP A 586 4.36 16.24 -99.17
CA ASP A 586 4.71 15.37 -98.02
C ASP A 586 4.34 15.96 -96.63
N MET A 587 4.17 17.29 -96.48
CA MET A 587 3.77 17.96 -95.22
C MET A 587 2.27 18.15 -95.08
N VAL A 588 1.49 18.09 -96.15
CA VAL A 588 0.04 17.98 -96.01
C VAL A 588 -0.25 16.56 -95.50
N PRO A 589 -0.92 16.36 -94.34
CA PRO A 589 -1.08 15.05 -93.69
C PRO A 589 -2.14 14.17 -94.39
N VAL A 590 -2.14 14.16 -95.71
CA VAL A 590 -3.10 13.48 -96.57
C VAL A 590 -2.32 12.51 -97.47
N HIS A 591 -2.75 11.25 -97.51
CA HIS A 591 -2.29 10.25 -98.46
C HIS A 591 -2.90 10.51 -99.81
N ILE A 592 -2.09 10.76 -100.83
CA ILE A 592 -2.56 11.15 -102.16
C ILE A 592 -2.25 10.04 -103.16
N ALA A 593 -3.25 9.68 -103.93
CA ALA A 593 -3.20 8.69 -104.99
C ALA A 593 -3.79 9.26 -106.27
N ARG A 594 -3.20 8.89 -107.40
CA ARG A 594 -3.73 9.21 -108.73
C ARG A 594 -4.01 7.91 -109.45
N MET A 595 -5.22 7.74 -109.98
CA MET A 595 -5.65 6.54 -110.68
C MET A 595 -6.04 6.88 -112.13
N ALA A 596 -5.87 5.92 -113.03
CA ALA A 596 -6.32 6.00 -114.42
C ALA A 596 -7.87 5.93 -114.49
N PRO A 597 -8.49 6.23 -115.65
CA PRO A 597 -9.95 6.23 -115.80
C PRO A 597 -10.63 4.92 -115.38
N ASN A 598 -9.95 3.80 -115.59
CA ASN A 598 -10.39 2.45 -115.25
C ASN A 598 -10.21 2.09 -113.76
N GLY A 599 -9.76 3.04 -112.93
CA GLY A 599 -9.57 2.85 -111.48
C GLY A 599 -8.21 2.30 -111.09
N GLU A 600 -7.29 2.13 -112.03
CA GLU A 600 -5.96 1.59 -111.73
C GLU A 600 -5.01 2.66 -111.19
N PRO A 601 -4.38 2.47 -110.02
CA PRO A 601 -3.44 3.44 -109.48
C PRO A 601 -2.20 3.62 -110.38
N THR A 602 -1.87 4.87 -110.65
CA THR A 602 -0.77 5.34 -111.51
C THR A 602 0.28 6.16 -110.75
N PHE A 603 -0.06 6.68 -109.57
CA PHE A 603 0.89 7.39 -108.71
C PHE A 603 0.39 7.37 -107.26
N PHE A 604 1.34 7.33 -106.32
CA PHE A 604 1.12 7.48 -104.88
C PHE A 604 2.12 8.50 -104.33
N SER A 605 1.69 9.35 -103.40
CA SER A 605 2.60 10.23 -102.64
C SER A 605 3.59 9.39 -101.85
N ARG A 606 4.76 9.94 -101.52
CA ARG A 606 5.78 9.21 -100.75
C ARG A 606 5.23 8.71 -99.41
N ARG A 607 4.38 9.51 -98.75
CA ARG A 607 3.62 9.11 -97.53
C ARG A 607 2.72 7.89 -97.76
N THR A 608 2.13 7.75 -98.94
CA THR A 608 1.29 6.59 -99.29
C THR A 608 2.13 5.35 -99.56
N LEU A 609 3.19 5.46 -100.36
CA LEU A 609 4.15 4.38 -100.67
C LEU A 609 4.84 3.83 -99.41
N GLN A 610 5.36 4.70 -98.55
CA GLN A 610 5.95 4.32 -97.25
C GLN A 610 4.91 3.71 -96.31
N SER A 611 3.69 4.27 -96.28
CA SER A 611 2.63 3.72 -95.45
C SER A 611 2.34 2.27 -95.82
N ILE A 612 2.33 1.89 -97.10
CA ILE A 612 1.99 0.51 -97.51
C ILE A 612 3.22 -0.38 -97.78
N GLY A 613 4.43 0.14 -97.60
CA GLY A 613 5.68 -0.62 -97.61
C GLY A 613 6.18 -1.04 -98.99
N VAL A 614 5.87 -0.26 -100.04
CA VAL A 614 6.40 -0.49 -101.39
C VAL A 614 7.09 0.74 -101.94
N ASP A 615 8.12 0.53 -102.76
CA ASP A 615 8.91 1.63 -103.33
C ASP A 615 8.24 2.28 -104.55
N ASP A 616 7.40 1.52 -105.27
CA ASP A 616 6.69 1.97 -106.47
C ASP A 616 5.32 1.29 -106.56
N VAL A 617 4.34 1.98 -107.15
CA VAL A 617 3.00 1.46 -107.47
C VAL A 617 3.09 0.23 -108.40
N ALA A 618 4.14 0.16 -109.23
CA ALA A 618 4.40 -0.98 -110.12
C ALA A 618 4.63 -2.32 -109.38
N ALA A 619 4.96 -2.30 -108.08
CA ALA A 619 5.15 -3.51 -107.28
C ALA A 619 3.88 -4.38 -107.14
N TRP A 620 2.71 -3.82 -107.48
CA TRP A 620 1.41 -4.49 -107.39
C TRP A 620 0.92 -5.05 -108.73
N ASP A 621 1.75 -5.02 -109.78
CA ASP A 621 1.46 -5.70 -111.04
C ASP A 621 1.46 -7.22 -110.86
N LYS A 622 0.27 -7.84 -110.94
CA LYS A 622 0.10 -9.29 -110.93
C LYS A 622 -0.59 -9.76 -112.21
N PRO A 623 -0.15 -10.87 -112.84
CA PRO A 623 -0.62 -11.26 -114.17
C PRO A 623 -2.12 -11.60 -114.27
N ASP A 624 -2.81 -11.86 -113.15
CA ASP A 624 -4.22 -12.28 -113.13
C ASP A 624 -5.16 -11.39 -112.30
N ILE A 625 -4.67 -10.29 -111.71
CA ILE A 625 -5.48 -9.40 -110.83
C ILE A 625 -5.07 -7.94 -111.07
N SER A 626 -6.04 -7.02 -111.08
CA SER A 626 -5.79 -5.59 -111.21
C SER A 626 -5.01 -5.01 -110.01
N ARG A 627 -4.23 -3.94 -110.19
CA ARG A 627 -3.43 -3.33 -109.11
C ARG A 627 -4.35 -2.85 -108.00
N SER A 628 -5.51 -2.28 -108.35
CA SER A 628 -6.52 -1.84 -107.39
C SER A 628 -7.02 -2.98 -106.49
N ALA A 629 -7.35 -4.14 -107.06
CA ALA A 629 -7.79 -5.30 -106.29
C ALA A 629 -6.67 -5.93 -105.45
N ALA A 630 -5.44 -5.96 -105.97
CA ALA A 630 -4.27 -6.44 -105.23
C ALA A 630 -3.94 -5.54 -104.03
N ILE A 631 -4.02 -4.23 -104.20
CA ILE A 631 -3.76 -3.24 -103.14
C ILE A 631 -4.85 -3.32 -102.06
N ILE A 632 -6.13 -3.40 -102.42
CA ILE A 632 -7.21 -3.53 -101.43
C ILE A 632 -7.05 -4.82 -100.61
N GLY A 633 -6.77 -5.95 -101.27
CA GLY A 633 -6.61 -7.24 -100.58
C GLY A 633 -5.40 -7.31 -99.66
N ALA A 634 -4.34 -6.56 -99.93
CA ALA A 634 -3.10 -6.58 -99.14
C ALA A 634 -3.04 -5.49 -98.06
N THR A 635 -3.65 -4.33 -98.30
CA THR A 635 -3.46 -3.13 -97.48
C THR A 635 -4.70 -2.70 -96.70
N VAL A 636 -5.91 -3.15 -97.04
CA VAL A 636 -7.13 -2.82 -96.28
C VAL A 636 -7.44 -3.95 -95.30
N HIS A 637 -7.95 -3.64 -94.11
CA HIS A 637 -8.34 -4.67 -93.13
C HIS A 637 -9.33 -5.66 -93.75
N PRO A 638 -9.20 -6.98 -93.51
CA PRO A 638 -10.05 -7.99 -94.17
C PRO A 638 -11.56 -7.74 -94.03
N GLU A 639 -12.00 -7.20 -92.89
CA GLU A 639 -13.40 -6.81 -92.65
C GLU A 639 -13.86 -5.60 -93.50
N ASP A 640 -12.94 -4.68 -93.83
CA ASP A 640 -13.25 -3.45 -94.55
C ASP A 640 -13.08 -3.63 -96.09
N GLY A 641 -12.34 -4.66 -96.51
CA GLY A 641 -11.98 -4.93 -97.90
C GLY A 641 -13.14 -5.21 -98.87
N PRO A 642 -14.17 -6.02 -98.53
CA PRO A 642 -15.35 -6.23 -99.37
C PRO A 642 -16.09 -4.92 -99.67
N ARG A 643 -16.29 -4.09 -98.64
CA ARG A 643 -16.96 -2.80 -98.75
C ARG A 643 -16.18 -1.82 -99.63
N MET A 644 -14.85 -1.78 -99.51
CA MET A 644 -14.00 -0.93 -100.36
C MET A 644 -14.11 -1.30 -101.84
N ARG A 645 -14.14 -2.60 -102.18
CA ARG A 645 -14.30 -3.06 -103.58
C ARG A 645 -15.65 -2.68 -104.16
N GLU A 646 -16.73 -2.80 -103.40
CA GLU A 646 -18.07 -2.43 -103.82
C GLU A 646 -18.19 -0.94 -104.12
N VAL A 647 -17.65 -0.09 -103.23
CA VAL A 647 -17.64 1.37 -103.40
C VAL A 647 -16.82 1.78 -104.63
N LEU A 648 -15.63 1.20 -104.82
CA LEU A 648 -14.80 1.49 -105.99
C LEU A 648 -15.45 1.04 -107.30
N ALA A 649 -16.03 -0.16 -107.35
CA ALA A 649 -16.72 -0.67 -108.54
C ALA A 649 -17.92 0.20 -108.94
N ARG A 650 -18.71 0.65 -107.96
CA ARG A 650 -19.83 1.57 -108.18
C ARG A 650 -19.34 2.92 -108.71
N ALA A 651 -18.31 3.50 -108.11
CA ALA A 651 -17.75 4.79 -108.52
C ALA A 651 -17.19 4.76 -109.96
N LEU A 652 -16.58 3.65 -110.36
CA LEU A 652 -16.09 3.48 -111.73
C LEU A 652 -17.23 3.29 -112.75
N ALA A 653 -18.33 2.63 -112.36
CA ALA A 653 -19.49 2.42 -113.23
C ALA A 653 -20.34 3.70 -113.42
N THR A 654 -20.50 4.51 -112.36
CA THR A 654 -21.32 5.74 -112.40
C THR A 654 -20.52 7.00 -112.69
N GLY A 655 -19.22 6.99 -112.39
CA GLY A 655 -18.34 8.16 -112.47
C GLY A 655 -18.57 9.17 -111.34
N GLU A 656 -19.29 8.83 -110.27
CA GLU A 656 -19.52 9.73 -109.13
C GLU A 656 -18.37 9.66 -108.09
N PRO A 657 -18.03 10.78 -107.42
CA PRO A 657 -17.05 10.76 -106.34
C PRO A 657 -17.55 9.96 -105.12
N TYR A 658 -16.62 9.45 -104.31
CA TYR A 658 -16.96 8.70 -103.09
C TYR A 658 -16.12 9.13 -101.88
N THR A 659 -16.64 8.86 -100.69
CA THR A 659 -15.93 9.01 -99.40
C THR A 659 -16.14 7.75 -98.55
N ILE A 660 -15.10 7.27 -97.86
CA ILE A 660 -15.14 6.04 -97.05
C ILE A 660 -14.14 6.10 -95.88
N ARG A 661 -14.55 5.62 -94.69
CA ARG A 661 -13.65 5.36 -93.56
C ARG A 661 -13.28 3.89 -93.46
N TYR A 662 -12.00 3.57 -93.36
CA TYR A 662 -11.51 2.20 -93.37
C TYR A 662 -10.17 2.09 -92.65
N ARG A 663 -9.84 0.89 -92.18
CA ARG A 663 -8.53 0.59 -91.60
C ARG A 663 -7.56 0.19 -92.70
N ARG A 664 -6.43 0.89 -92.78
CA ARG A 664 -5.35 0.56 -93.70
C ARG A 664 -4.13 0.06 -92.91
N ARG A 665 -3.63 -1.09 -93.33
CA ARG A 665 -2.42 -1.72 -92.83
C ARG A 665 -1.21 -0.92 -93.29
N ARG A 666 -0.32 -0.64 -92.36
CA ARG A 666 0.97 -0.04 -92.62
C ARG A 666 2.03 -1.10 -92.94
N ALA A 667 3.19 -0.67 -93.43
CA ALA A 667 4.33 -1.52 -93.75
C ALA A 667 4.84 -2.34 -92.55
N ASP A 668 4.70 -1.80 -91.34
CA ASP A 668 5.01 -2.44 -90.05
C ASP A 668 3.99 -3.52 -89.64
N GLY A 669 2.86 -3.59 -90.35
CA GLY A 669 1.79 -4.53 -90.12
C GLY A 669 0.64 -3.99 -89.25
N GLU A 670 0.74 -2.80 -88.67
CA GLU A 670 -0.31 -2.19 -87.86
C GLU A 670 -1.42 -1.57 -88.72
N TYR A 671 -2.65 -1.55 -88.20
CA TYR A 671 -3.79 -0.92 -88.87
C TYR A 671 -4.05 0.48 -88.29
N ARG A 672 -4.19 1.49 -89.16
CA ARG A 672 -4.64 2.84 -88.79
C ARG A 672 -5.94 3.24 -89.47
N TRP A 673 -6.74 4.08 -88.81
CA TRP A 673 -7.99 4.58 -89.35
C TRP A 673 -7.75 5.68 -90.39
N MET A 674 -8.29 5.45 -91.59
CA MET A 674 -8.19 6.36 -92.72
C MET A 674 -9.59 6.83 -93.13
N GLU A 675 -9.73 8.11 -93.48
CA GLU A 675 -10.88 8.61 -94.23
C GLU A 675 -10.43 8.96 -95.65
N GLY A 676 -10.86 8.18 -96.64
CA GLY A 676 -10.50 8.36 -98.05
C GLY A 676 -11.64 8.97 -98.86
N ARG A 677 -11.30 9.89 -99.75
CA ARG A 677 -12.18 10.51 -100.75
C ARG A 677 -11.55 10.40 -102.14
N ALA A 678 -12.33 10.08 -103.16
CA ALA A 678 -11.85 10.07 -104.54
C ALA A 678 -12.74 10.91 -105.45
N GLU A 679 -12.11 11.71 -106.31
CA GLU A 679 -12.78 12.60 -107.28
C GLU A 679 -12.27 12.33 -108.71
N PRO A 680 -13.18 12.26 -109.71
CA PRO A 680 -12.80 12.09 -111.09
C PRO A 680 -12.43 13.44 -111.71
N LEU A 681 -11.23 13.53 -112.27
CA LEU A 681 -10.87 14.57 -113.22
C LEU A 681 -11.46 14.20 -114.59
N ARG A 682 -12.32 15.07 -115.11
CA ARG A 682 -12.98 14.89 -116.41
C ARG A 682 -12.38 15.81 -117.46
N ASP A 683 -12.42 15.38 -118.72
CA ASP A 683 -12.11 16.24 -119.86
C ASP A 683 -13.34 17.07 -120.28
N GLN A 684 -13.15 17.88 -121.32
CA GLN A 684 -14.15 18.80 -121.84
C GLN A 684 -15.37 18.10 -122.47
N ASN A 685 -15.28 16.81 -122.78
CA ASN A 685 -16.38 15.99 -123.32
C ASN A 685 -17.07 15.16 -122.22
N GLY A 686 -16.69 15.36 -120.95
CA GLY A 686 -17.26 14.69 -119.78
C GLY A 686 -16.68 13.30 -119.52
N ALA A 687 -15.73 12.83 -120.33
CA ALA A 687 -15.06 11.55 -120.11
C ALA A 687 -14.04 11.68 -118.97
N ILE A 688 -13.90 10.64 -118.16
CA ILE A 688 -12.96 10.66 -117.03
C ILE A 688 -11.54 10.47 -117.58
N VAL A 689 -10.64 11.40 -117.27
CA VAL A 689 -9.22 11.38 -117.66
C VAL A 689 -8.39 10.68 -116.60
N GLN A 690 -8.65 10.97 -115.33
CA GLN A 690 -7.93 10.43 -114.16
C GLN A 690 -8.82 10.54 -112.92
N TRP A 691 -8.50 9.81 -111.86
CA TRP A 691 -9.07 10.00 -110.53
C TRP A 691 -7.99 10.48 -109.57
N TYR A 692 -8.32 11.46 -108.73
CA TYR A 692 -7.50 11.84 -107.60
C TYR A 692 -8.16 11.33 -106.32
N ALA A 693 -7.45 10.48 -105.60
CA ALA A 693 -7.87 10.02 -104.28
C ALA A 693 -6.97 10.64 -103.21
N ALA A 694 -7.60 11.14 -102.16
CA ALA A 694 -6.97 11.74 -101.01
C ALA A 694 -7.50 11.03 -99.76
N ALA A 695 -6.64 10.59 -98.86
CA ALA A 695 -7.04 9.94 -97.62
C ALA A 695 -6.30 10.51 -96.41
N ILE A 696 -7.02 11.02 -95.42
CA ILE A 696 -6.42 11.53 -94.17
C ILE A 696 -6.36 10.45 -93.11
N ASP A 697 -5.28 10.44 -92.34
CA ASP A 697 -5.16 9.62 -91.13
C ASP A 697 -5.96 10.31 -90.03
N ILE A 698 -7.02 9.65 -89.56
CA ILE A 698 -7.88 10.16 -88.48
C ILE A 698 -7.57 9.45 -87.15
N ASP A 699 -6.50 8.66 -87.07
CA ASP A 699 -6.15 7.90 -85.86
C ASP A 699 -5.85 8.85 -84.69
N ASP A 700 -5.16 9.98 -84.92
CA ASP A 700 -4.87 10.98 -83.88
C ASP A 700 -6.12 11.72 -83.41
N GLU A 701 -7.12 11.97 -84.27
CA GLU A 701 -8.38 12.61 -83.86
C GLU A 701 -9.29 11.63 -83.11
N VAL A 702 -9.32 10.37 -83.53
CA VAL A 702 -9.97 9.29 -82.79
C VAL A 702 -9.28 9.08 -81.43
N ARG A 703 -7.93 9.09 -81.39
CA ARG A 703 -7.13 9.02 -80.16
C ARG A 703 -7.25 10.27 -79.30
N ALA A 704 -7.38 11.48 -79.86
CA ALA A 704 -7.54 12.73 -79.11
C ALA A 704 -8.93 12.89 -78.51
N GLN A 705 -9.98 12.43 -79.19
CA GLN A 705 -11.30 12.25 -78.57
C GLN A 705 -11.26 11.19 -77.46
N GLN A 706 -10.42 10.15 -77.60
CA GLN A 706 -10.15 9.20 -76.53
C GLN A 706 -9.34 9.84 -75.39
N ALA A 707 -8.34 10.67 -75.67
CA ALA A 707 -7.51 11.37 -74.70
C ALA A 707 -8.30 12.44 -73.94
N LEU A 708 -9.26 13.12 -74.58
CA LEU A 708 -10.18 14.04 -73.91
C LEU A 708 -11.09 13.28 -72.94
N ARG A 709 -11.60 12.11 -73.35
CA ARG A 709 -12.36 11.21 -72.45
C ARG A 709 -11.48 10.64 -71.33
N GLU A 710 -10.20 10.39 -71.60
CA GLU A 710 -9.23 9.93 -70.59
C GLU A 710 -8.85 11.05 -69.63
N ARG A 711 -8.73 12.30 -70.08
CA ARG A 711 -8.44 13.48 -69.24
C ARG A 711 -9.65 13.90 -68.41
N GLU A 712 -10.86 13.78 -68.95
CA GLU A 712 -12.11 13.91 -68.18
C GLU A 712 -12.23 12.78 -67.13
N ARG A 713 -11.84 11.54 -67.49
CA ARG A 713 -11.72 10.44 -66.52
C ARG A 713 -10.64 10.69 -65.48
N GLU A 714 -9.49 11.22 -65.87
CA GLU A 714 -8.36 11.52 -64.99
C GLU A 714 -8.73 12.62 -64.01
N LEU A 715 -9.33 13.73 -64.45
CA LEU A 715 -9.84 14.79 -63.57
C LEU A 715 -10.93 14.26 -62.64
N SER A 716 -11.85 13.42 -63.13
CA SER A 716 -12.84 12.76 -62.28
C SER A 716 -12.19 11.81 -61.27
N GLN A 717 -11.13 11.09 -61.63
CA GLN A 717 -10.36 10.23 -60.74
C GLN A 717 -9.59 11.03 -59.70
N LEU A 718 -8.98 12.16 -60.07
CA LEU A 718 -8.27 13.07 -59.17
C LEU A 718 -9.20 13.59 -58.07
N VAL A 719 -10.42 14.01 -58.43
CA VAL A 719 -11.43 14.46 -57.44
C VAL A 719 -11.91 13.31 -56.53
N ASP A 720 -11.92 12.07 -57.04
CA ASP A 720 -12.30 10.87 -56.27
C ASP A 720 -11.19 10.37 -55.31
N ILE A 721 -9.92 10.65 -55.60
CA ILE A 721 -8.79 10.26 -54.72
C ILE A 721 -8.48 11.29 -53.62
N VAL A 722 -8.96 12.53 -53.73
CA VAL A 722 -8.81 13.52 -52.66
C VAL A 722 -9.45 12.97 -51.38
N PRO A 723 -8.73 12.94 -50.24
CA PRO A 723 -9.21 12.36 -48.98
C PRO A 723 -10.26 13.23 -48.27
N SER A 724 -11.09 13.94 -49.02
CA SER A 724 -12.13 14.85 -48.53
C SER A 724 -13.49 14.47 -49.10
N LEU A 725 -14.54 14.68 -48.33
CA LEU A 725 -15.92 14.50 -48.79
C LEU A 725 -16.33 15.77 -49.55
N LEU A 726 -16.32 15.71 -50.88
CA LEU A 726 -16.52 16.89 -51.74
C LEU A 726 -17.92 16.88 -52.33
N TRP A 727 -18.53 18.07 -52.35
CA TRP A 727 -19.85 18.27 -52.91
C TRP A 727 -19.95 19.62 -53.63
N ARG A 728 -20.84 19.70 -54.62
CA ARG A 728 -21.13 20.92 -55.37
C ARG A 728 -22.64 21.14 -55.45
N LEU A 729 -23.08 22.36 -55.17
CA LEU A 729 -24.48 22.77 -55.34
C LEU A 729 -24.58 23.83 -56.44
N ASN A 730 -25.75 23.96 -57.07
CA ASN A 730 -26.05 25.11 -57.93
C ASN A 730 -26.39 26.36 -57.10
N ALA A 731 -26.68 27.48 -57.76
CA ALA A 731 -27.01 28.75 -57.11
C ALA A 731 -28.24 28.67 -56.20
N GLU A 732 -29.19 27.78 -56.49
CA GLU A 732 -30.43 27.54 -55.75
C GLU A 732 -30.26 26.53 -54.59
N GLY A 733 -29.05 25.98 -54.40
CA GLY A 733 -28.75 25.04 -53.32
C GLY A 733 -29.04 23.56 -53.64
N GLU A 734 -29.30 23.21 -54.91
CA GLU A 734 -29.50 21.82 -55.33
C GLU A 734 -28.17 21.11 -55.59
N PRO A 735 -27.98 19.85 -55.11
CA PRO A 735 -26.77 19.08 -55.36
C PRO A 735 -26.57 18.74 -56.83
N THR A 736 -25.42 19.12 -57.37
CA THR A 736 -25.03 18.87 -58.78
C THR A 736 -23.85 17.92 -58.92
N PHE A 737 -23.12 17.64 -57.85
CA PHE A 737 -22.01 16.70 -57.83
C PHE A 737 -21.66 16.27 -56.40
N PHE A 738 -21.37 14.98 -56.23
CA PHE A 738 -20.73 14.40 -55.05
C PHE A 738 -19.58 13.53 -55.53
N ASN A 739 -18.41 13.62 -54.89
CA ASN A 739 -17.31 12.69 -55.21
C ASN A 739 -17.60 11.28 -54.67
N LYS A 740 -16.92 10.26 -55.21
CA LYS A 740 -17.13 8.87 -54.77
C LYS A 740 -16.92 8.67 -53.27
N ARG A 741 -16.03 9.44 -52.65
CA ARG A 741 -15.75 9.35 -51.22
C ARG A 741 -16.96 9.77 -50.38
N LEU A 742 -17.64 10.86 -50.75
CA LEU A 742 -18.89 11.27 -50.10
C LEU A 742 -20.01 10.25 -50.32
N ILE A 743 -20.13 9.69 -51.52
CA ILE A 743 -21.12 8.64 -51.81
C ILE A 743 -20.84 7.37 -50.98
N ASN A 744 -19.59 6.95 -50.88
CA ASN A 744 -19.21 5.80 -50.05
C ASN A 744 -19.39 6.07 -48.55
N PHE A 745 -19.14 7.30 -48.10
CA PHE A 745 -19.33 7.71 -46.71
C PHE A 745 -20.81 7.68 -46.33
N LEU A 746 -21.70 8.22 -47.17
CA LEU A 746 -23.15 8.27 -46.93
C LEU A 746 -23.87 6.96 -47.25
N GLY A 747 -23.36 6.19 -48.20
CA GLY A 747 -24.05 5.09 -48.85
C GLY A 747 -24.82 5.55 -50.11
N PRO A 748 -24.85 4.73 -51.18
CA PRO A 748 -25.47 5.10 -52.45
C PRO A 748 -26.96 5.40 -52.34
N ASP A 749 -27.67 4.72 -51.42
CA ASP A 749 -29.11 4.93 -51.18
C ASP A 749 -29.42 6.33 -50.66
N ILE A 750 -28.55 6.90 -49.82
CA ILE A 750 -28.71 8.24 -49.24
C ILE A 750 -28.30 9.31 -50.26
N ALA A 751 -27.27 9.06 -51.07
CA ALA A 751 -26.84 9.98 -52.13
C ALA A 751 -27.86 10.11 -53.28
N ASP A 752 -28.67 9.07 -53.52
CA ASP A 752 -29.71 9.06 -54.56
C ASP A 752 -31.14 9.30 -54.05
N THR A 753 -31.30 9.67 -52.76
CA THR A 753 -32.61 9.99 -52.19
C THR A 753 -33.21 11.26 -52.80
N GLY A 754 -34.02 11.10 -53.85
CA GLY A 754 -34.90 12.12 -54.39
C GLY A 754 -36.35 11.66 -54.30
N LYS A 755 -37.15 12.24 -53.40
CA LYS A 755 -38.61 12.10 -53.47
C LYS A 755 -39.13 13.05 -54.56
N PRO A 756 -40.08 12.64 -55.42
CA PRO A 756 -40.68 13.55 -56.40
C PRO A 756 -41.34 14.73 -55.69
N GLY A 757 -40.82 15.96 -55.89
CA GLY A 757 -41.39 17.19 -55.36
C GLY A 757 -40.67 17.84 -54.17
N THR A 758 -39.59 17.26 -53.63
CA THR A 758 -38.77 17.86 -52.56
C THR A 758 -37.37 18.25 -53.07
N ASN A 759 -36.81 19.35 -52.55
CA ASN A 759 -35.41 19.74 -52.81
C ASN A 759 -34.49 18.60 -52.34
N ARG A 760 -33.58 18.16 -53.21
CA ARG A 760 -32.74 16.96 -52.99
C ARG A 760 -31.76 17.18 -51.84
N LEU A 761 -31.31 18.41 -51.61
CA LEU A 761 -30.51 18.76 -50.44
C LEU A 761 -31.27 18.55 -49.13
N SER A 762 -32.55 18.97 -49.08
CA SER A 762 -33.39 18.80 -47.88
C SER A 762 -33.64 17.33 -47.55
N ALA A 763 -33.85 16.50 -48.57
CA ALA A 763 -34.00 15.05 -48.39
C ALA A 763 -32.71 14.40 -47.84
N ILE A 764 -31.54 14.85 -48.30
CA ILE A 764 -30.24 14.38 -47.79
C ILE A 764 -30.02 14.84 -46.35
N ILE A 765 -30.40 16.07 -45.99
CA ILE A 765 -30.32 16.56 -44.62
C ILE A 765 -31.19 15.70 -43.68
N GLU A 766 -32.43 15.40 -44.07
CA GLU A 766 -33.32 14.53 -43.27
C GLU A 766 -32.81 13.10 -43.13
N ALA A 767 -32.16 12.54 -44.15
CA ALA A 767 -31.71 11.14 -44.15
C ALA A 767 -30.32 10.92 -43.52
N ALA A 768 -29.41 11.89 -43.67
CA ALA A 768 -28.00 11.75 -43.33
C ALA A 768 -27.57 12.52 -42.09
N ILE A 769 -28.28 13.57 -41.68
CA ILE A 769 -27.87 14.41 -40.55
C ILE A 769 -28.57 13.94 -39.28
N HIS A 770 -27.90 14.05 -38.14
CA HIS A 770 -28.53 13.71 -36.86
C HIS A 770 -29.78 14.59 -36.63
N PRO A 771 -30.91 14.03 -36.15
CA PRO A 771 -32.16 14.77 -35.98
C PRO A 771 -32.02 16.10 -35.24
N ASP A 772 -31.26 16.14 -34.13
CA ASP A 772 -31.04 17.37 -33.35
C ASP A 772 -30.27 18.45 -34.14
N ASP A 773 -29.46 18.08 -35.13
CA ASP A 773 -28.60 19.00 -35.87
C ASP A 773 -29.26 19.48 -37.18
N ALA A 774 -30.27 18.75 -37.68
CA ALA A 774 -30.88 18.94 -39.00
C ALA A 774 -31.53 20.32 -39.18
N GLU A 775 -32.28 20.79 -38.18
CA GLU A 775 -32.94 22.11 -38.23
C GLU A 775 -31.91 23.24 -38.23
N SER A 776 -30.96 23.18 -37.28
CA SER A 776 -29.90 24.17 -37.14
C SER A 776 -28.97 24.23 -38.36
N LEU A 777 -28.69 23.08 -38.98
CA LEU A 777 -27.91 23.02 -40.22
C LEU A 777 -28.68 23.61 -41.40
N GLY A 778 -29.97 23.29 -41.53
CA GLY A 778 -30.84 23.84 -42.55
C GLY A 778 -30.96 25.36 -42.49
N GLU A 779 -31.04 25.95 -41.29
CA GLU A 779 -31.03 27.41 -41.10
C GLU A 779 -29.72 28.05 -41.55
N ALA A 780 -28.58 27.47 -41.15
CA ALA A 780 -27.27 27.98 -41.52
C ALA A 780 -27.05 27.95 -43.04
N LEU A 781 -27.47 26.87 -43.71
CA LEU A 781 -27.40 26.77 -45.17
C LEU A 781 -28.32 27.78 -45.87
N ARG A 782 -29.57 27.94 -45.40
CA ARG A 782 -30.50 28.97 -45.94
C ARG A 782 -29.94 30.38 -45.79
N HIS A 783 -29.30 30.67 -44.65
CA HIS A 783 -28.64 31.95 -44.42
C HIS A 783 -27.49 32.17 -45.42
N SER A 784 -26.56 31.23 -45.54
CA SER A 784 -25.44 31.32 -46.50
C SER A 784 -25.92 31.45 -47.94
N PHE A 785 -26.97 30.73 -48.35
CA PHE A 785 -27.53 30.85 -49.70
C PHE A 785 -28.18 32.21 -49.96
N ALA A 786 -28.81 32.82 -48.95
CA ALA A 786 -29.45 34.13 -49.07
C ALA A 786 -28.44 35.29 -49.06
N THR A 787 -27.38 35.20 -48.24
CA THR A 787 -26.39 36.28 -48.07
C THR A 787 -25.19 36.14 -49.01
N GLY A 788 -24.89 34.91 -49.46
CA GLY A 788 -23.68 34.60 -50.21
C GLY A 788 -22.41 34.56 -49.35
N GLU A 789 -22.54 34.48 -48.03
CA GLU A 789 -21.42 34.30 -47.10
C GLU A 789 -20.95 32.85 -47.05
N ARG A 790 -19.66 32.64 -46.78
CA ARG A 790 -19.07 31.29 -46.63
C ARG A 790 -19.82 30.49 -45.56
N PHE A 791 -20.08 29.23 -45.85
CA PHE A 791 -20.69 28.30 -44.90
C PHE A 791 -19.59 27.57 -44.12
N SER A 792 -19.71 27.45 -42.79
CA SER A 792 -18.84 26.64 -41.95
C SER A 792 -19.58 26.21 -40.68
N LYS A 793 -19.75 24.91 -40.46
CA LYS A 793 -20.46 24.38 -39.29
C LYS A 793 -20.03 22.95 -38.94
N GLN A 794 -20.06 22.62 -37.65
CA GLN A 794 -19.93 21.26 -37.16
C GLN A 794 -21.31 20.63 -36.97
N TYR A 795 -21.46 19.38 -37.40
CA TYR A 795 -22.71 18.62 -37.27
C TYR A 795 -22.41 17.12 -37.34
N ARG A 796 -23.34 16.30 -36.88
CA ARG A 796 -23.22 14.85 -36.96
C ARG A 796 -23.75 14.33 -38.30
N LEU A 797 -22.88 13.67 -39.06
CA LEU A 797 -23.18 13.06 -40.34
C LEU A 797 -23.18 11.53 -40.20
N ARG A 798 -24.22 10.90 -40.72
CA ARG A 798 -24.41 9.45 -40.72
C ARG A 798 -23.53 8.80 -41.78
N ARG A 799 -22.73 7.83 -41.35
CA ARG A 799 -21.95 6.95 -42.21
C ARG A 799 -22.81 5.80 -42.75
N ALA A 800 -22.38 5.15 -43.83
CA ALA A 800 -23.11 4.08 -44.53
C ALA A 800 -23.46 2.87 -43.63
N ASP A 801 -22.73 2.65 -42.54
CA ASP A 801 -23.00 1.62 -41.53
C ASP A 801 -24.05 2.03 -40.48
N GLY A 802 -24.56 3.26 -40.56
CA GLY A 802 -25.57 3.79 -39.65
C GLY A 802 -25.02 4.58 -38.47
N ILE A 803 -23.70 4.65 -38.28
CA ILE A 803 -23.08 5.37 -37.16
C ILE A 803 -22.97 6.86 -37.49
N TYR A 804 -23.38 7.72 -36.56
CA TYR A 804 -23.16 9.17 -36.67
C TYR A 804 -21.73 9.52 -36.24
N ARG A 805 -21.05 10.33 -37.04
CA ARG A 805 -19.71 10.89 -36.73
C ARG A 805 -19.74 12.41 -36.81
N TRP A 806 -18.97 13.06 -35.96
CA TRP A 806 -18.81 14.52 -36.04
C TRP A 806 -18.02 14.92 -37.28
N VAL A 807 -18.61 15.81 -38.08
CA VAL A 807 -17.96 16.38 -39.26
C VAL A 807 -17.96 17.90 -39.19
N ARG A 808 -16.97 18.52 -39.81
CA ARG A 808 -16.94 19.97 -40.10
C ARG A 808 -17.20 20.17 -41.60
N GLY A 809 -18.34 20.73 -41.94
CA GLY A 809 -18.68 21.10 -43.32
C GLY A 809 -18.40 22.57 -43.57
N SER A 810 -17.74 22.88 -44.69
CA SER A 810 -17.47 24.24 -45.15
C SER A 810 -17.80 24.38 -46.64
N ALA A 811 -18.28 25.55 -47.07
CA ALA A 811 -18.53 25.82 -48.49
C ALA A 811 -18.32 27.27 -48.91
N GLU A 812 -17.81 27.44 -50.13
CA GLU A 812 -17.47 28.72 -50.77
C GLU A 812 -18.31 28.93 -52.04
N PRO A 813 -18.86 30.13 -52.29
CA PRO A 813 -19.62 30.44 -53.50
C PRO A 813 -18.69 30.85 -54.65
N LEU A 814 -18.83 30.18 -55.80
CA LEU A 814 -18.28 30.62 -57.08
C LEU A 814 -19.19 31.68 -57.68
N ARG A 815 -18.62 32.83 -58.06
CA ARG A 815 -19.35 33.98 -58.63
C ARG A 815 -18.93 34.24 -60.07
N ASP A 816 -19.84 34.78 -60.87
CA ASP A 816 -19.53 35.29 -62.21
C ASP A 816 -18.91 36.69 -62.15
N GLU A 817 -18.53 37.23 -63.31
CA GLU A 817 -17.95 38.58 -63.47
C GLU A 817 -18.90 39.71 -62.99
N SER A 818 -20.20 39.44 -62.85
CA SER A 818 -21.21 40.38 -62.33
C SER A 818 -21.44 40.25 -60.81
N GLY A 819 -20.74 39.32 -60.15
CA GLY A 819 -20.85 39.05 -58.71
C GLY A 819 -21.99 38.09 -58.32
N ARG A 820 -22.73 37.55 -59.31
CA ARG A 820 -23.83 36.60 -59.09
C ARG A 820 -23.27 35.22 -58.81
N ILE A 821 -23.82 34.51 -57.82
CA ILE A 821 -23.40 33.15 -57.46
C ILE A 821 -23.85 32.18 -58.56
N ILE A 822 -22.91 31.40 -59.08
CA ILE A 822 -23.13 30.37 -60.10
C ILE A 822 -23.26 28.99 -59.43
N GLN A 823 -22.38 28.70 -58.47
CA GLN A 823 -22.27 27.40 -57.80
C GLN A 823 -21.70 27.53 -56.40
N TRP A 824 -21.92 26.53 -55.55
CA TRP A 824 -21.29 26.39 -54.24
C TRP A 824 -20.38 25.16 -54.25
N TYR A 825 -19.14 25.33 -53.79
CA TYR A 825 -18.19 24.24 -53.61
C TYR A 825 -18.01 23.98 -52.13
N GLY A 826 -18.34 22.77 -51.70
CA GLY A 826 -18.26 22.38 -50.31
C GLY A 826 -17.35 21.19 -50.09
N LEU A 827 -16.70 21.20 -48.92
CA LEU A 827 -15.92 20.09 -48.40
C LEU A 827 -16.44 19.73 -47.01
N THR A 828 -16.31 18.48 -46.64
CA THR A 828 -16.69 17.99 -45.31
C THR A 828 -15.57 17.10 -44.78
N HIS A 829 -15.08 17.44 -43.59
CA HIS A 829 -13.97 16.78 -42.91
C HIS A 829 -14.47 16.04 -41.68
N ASP A 830 -14.08 14.78 -41.49
CA ASP A 830 -14.39 14.00 -40.29
C ASP A 830 -13.48 14.45 -39.14
N ILE A 831 -14.07 14.85 -38.02
CA ILE A 831 -13.36 15.36 -36.82
C ILE A 831 -13.64 14.51 -35.58
N ASP A 832 -14.32 13.37 -35.72
CA ASP A 832 -14.74 12.53 -34.59
C ASP A 832 -13.55 12.00 -33.80
N ASP A 833 -12.48 11.56 -34.47
CA ASP A 833 -11.28 11.02 -33.81
C ASP A 833 -10.49 12.12 -33.10
N GLN A 834 -10.42 13.34 -33.68
CA GLN A 834 -9.78 14.49 -33.04
C GLN A 834 -10.52 14.90 -31.76
N LEU A 835 -11.85 14.98 -31.81
CA LEU A 835 -12.67 15.32 -30.64
C LEU A 835 -12.56 14.24 -29.55
N ARG A 836 -12.43 12.96 -29.89
CA ARG A 836 -12.21 11.89 -28.91
C ARG A 836 -10.88 12.01 -28.20
N ILE A 837 -9.79 12.30 -28.92
CA ILE A 837 -8.45 12.44 -28.31
C ILE A 837 -8.41 13.65 -27.37
N GLU A 838 -9.03 14.78 -27.76
CA GLU A 838 -9.13 15.96 -26.89
C GLU A 838 -9.97 15.68 -25.64
N GLU A 839 -11.08 14.95 -25.77
CA GLU A 839 -11.93 14.57 -24.63
C GLU A 839 -11.22 13.56 -23.72
N GLU A 840 -10.56 12.53 -24.27
CA GLU A 840 -9.77 11.56 -23.52
C GLU A 840 -8.60 12.22 -22.76
N LEU A 841 -7.96 13.22 -23.36
CA LEU A 841 -6.91 14.00 -22.69
C LEU A 841 -7.50 14.81 -21.53
N ARG A 842 -8.62 15.50 -21.74
CA ARG A 842 -9.32 16.25 -20.67
C ARG A 842 -9.84 15.33 -19.56
N GLU A 843 -10.34 14.15 -19.91
CA GLU A 843 -10.79 13.16 -18.94
C GLU A 843 -9.61 12.57 -18.16
N ARG A 844 -8.48 12.29 -18.82
CA ARG A 844 -7.23 11.89 -18.14
C ARG A 844 -6.71 12.99 -17.21
N GLU A 845 -6.64 14.24 -17.66
CA GLU A 845 -6.21 15.38 -16.84
C GLU A 845 -7.12 15.58 -15.62
N ARG A 846 -8.45 15.53 -15.82
CA ARG A 846 -9.44 15.62 -14.74
C ARG A 846 -9.33 14.43 -13.78
N SER A 847 -9.11 13.22 -14.30
CA SER A 847 -8.94 12.00 -13.51
C SER A 847 -7.68 12.06 -12.64
N LEU A 848 -6.54 12.49 -13.20
CA LEU A 848 -5.30 12.69 -12.43
C LEU A 848 -5.48 13.74 -11.33
N TRP A 849 -6.14 14.85 -11.64
CA TRP A 849 -6.48 15.87 -10.64
C TRP A 849 -7.41 15.33 -9.54
N GLN A 850 -8.43 14.55 -9.89
CA GLN A 850 -9.32 13.91 -8.91
C GLN A 850 -8.58 12.90 -8.04
N ILE A 851 -7.62 12.14 -8.57
CA ILE A 851 -6.82 11.22 -7.76
C ILE A 851 -6.07 11.98 -6.67
N VAL A 852 -5.36 13.06 -7.03
CA VAL A 852 -4.60 13.86 -6.04
C VAL A 852 -5.51 14.50 -4.99
N GLU A 853 -6.68 15.01 -5.39
CA GLU A 853 -7.65 15.64 -4.48
C GLU A 853 -8.38 14.62 -3.56
N THR A 854 -8.50 13.35 -3.98
CA THR A 854 -9.25 12.32 -3.24
C THR A 854 -8.36 11.35 -2.45
N LEU A 855 -7.05 11.34 -2.70
CA LEU A 855 -6.10 10.50 -1.97
C LEU A 855 -6.18 10.79 -0.46
N PRO A 856 -6.36 9.78 0.42
CA PRO A 856 -6.41 9.95 1.86
C PRO A 856 -5.01 10.15 2.48
N ALA A 857 -4.16 10.94 1.81
CA ALA A 857 -2.83 11.30 2.24
C ALA A 857 -2.71 12.84 2.24
N MET A 858 -1.93 13.41 3.15
CA MET A 858 -1.68 14.85 3.14
C MET A 858 -0.54 15.16 2.17
N ILE A 859 -0.84 15.85 1.07
CA ILE A 859 0.10 16.09 -0.03
C ILE A 859 0.34 17.60 -0.20
N ASP A 860 1.60 17.96 -0.38
CA ASP A 860 2.05 19.32 -0.70
C ASP A 860 3.00 19.25 -1.91
N CYS A 861 2.87 20.21 -2.83
CA CYS A 861 3.81 20.38 -3.93
C CYS A 861 4.50 21.72 -3.76
N ALA A 862 5.83 21.74 -3.85
CA ALA A 862 6.64 22.94 -3.70
C ALA A 862 7.47 23.23 -4.95
N ALA A 863 7.74 24.50 -5.21
CA ALA A 863 8.62 24.98 -6.27
C ALA A 863 10.08 24.52 -6.02
N PRO A 864 10.99 24.62 -7.00
CA PRO A 864 12.37 24.15 -6.84
C PRO A 864 13.15 24.74 -5.66
N ASP A 865 12.78 25.95 -5.23
CA ASP A 865 13.31 26.65 -4.05
C ASP A 865 12.72 26.19 -2.72
N GLY A 866 11.75 25.26 -2.75
CA GLY A 866 11.06 24.71 -1.59
C GLY A 866 9.79 25.46 -1.20
N GLU A 867 9.38 26.50 -1.94
CA GLU A 867 8.17 27.25 -1.62
C GLU A 867 6.89 26.45 -1.96
N PRO A 868 5.98 26.22 -1.00
CA PRO A 868 4.73 25.49 -1.27
C PRO A 868 3.87 26.21 -2.31
N VAL A 869 3.42 25.47 -3.31
CA VAL A 869 2.59 25.94 -4.44
C VAL A 869 1.17 25.37 -4.37
N TYR A 870 1.04 24.13 -3.89
CA TYR A 870 -0.24 23.43 -3.87
C TYR A 870 -0.37 22.51 -2.65
N ARG A 871 -1.59 22.41 -2.10
CA ARG A 871 -1.98 21.45 -1.07
C ARG A 871 -3.30 20.80 -1.42
N ASN A 872 -3.35 19.48 -1.26
CA ASN A 872 -4.60 18.76 -1.41
C ASN A 872 -5.55 19.00 -0.21
N PRO A 873 -6.85 18.65 -0.32
CA PRO A 873 -7.85 18.89 0.73
C PRO A 873 -7.44 18.33 2.10
N GLN A 874 -6.87 17.14 2.13
CA GLN A 874 -6.50 16.42 3.34
C GLN A 874 -5.49 17.23 4.17
N LEU A 875 -4.48 17.82 3.53
CA LEU A 875 -3.51 18.66 4.24
C LEU A 875 -4.08 20.02 4.64
N ARG A 876 -4.94 20.64 3.82
CA ARG A 876 -5.62 21.91 4.17
C ARG A 876 -6.53 21.75 5.37
N ASP A 877 -7.33 20.68 5.38
CA ASP A 877 -8.27 20.37 6.46
C ASP A 877 -7.51 19.99 7.74
N PHE A 878 -6.37 19.30 7.62
CA PHE A 878 -5.52 18.98 8.75
C PHE A 878 -4.92 20.24 9.39
N LEU A 879 -4.33 21.14 8.59
CA LEU A 879 -3.66 22.34 9.09
C LEU A 879 -4.64 23.45 9.50
N GLY A 880 -5.81 23.54 8.86
CA GLY A 880 -6.86 24.51 9.18
C GLY A 880 -6.68 25.90 8.58
N TYR A 881 -5.75 26.09 7.65
CA TYR A 881 -5.52 27.36 6.96
C TYR A 881 -5.09 27.14 5.51
N LYS A 882 -5.36 28.12 4.64
CA LYS A 882 -4.96 28.08 3.23
C LYS A 882 -3.58 28.67 3.01
N LEU A 883 -2.97 28.30 1.89
CA LEU A 883 -1.60 28.68 1.55
C LEU A 883 -1.47 30.20 1.32
N GLU A 884 -2.51 30.82 0.74
CA GLU A 884 -2.60 32.25 0.47
C GLU A 884 -2.69 33.10 1.75
N GLU A 885 -3.07 32.51 2.88
CA GLU A 885 -3.12 33.21 4.18
C GLU A 885 -1.72 33.46 4.76
N LEU A 886 -0.69 32.75 4.25
CA LEU A 886 0.70 32.98 4.62
C LEU A 886 1.36 34.12 3.82
N ASP A 887 0.71 34.60 2.76
CA ASP A 887 1.21 35.70 1.94
C ASP A 887 1.18 37.03 2.71
N GLY A 888 2.24 37.82 2.59
CA GLY A 888 2.32 39.15 3.22
C GLY A 888 2.71 39.14 4.71
N THR A 889 3.08 37.98 5.27
CA THR A 889 3.57 37.84 6.66
C THR A 889 5.04 38.28 6.85
N GLY A 890 5.71 38.71 5.78
CA GLY A 890 7.13 39.12 5.79
C GLY A 890 8.12 37.94 5.86
N LYS A 891 7.63 36.70 5.79
CA LYS A 891 8.39 35.46 5.67
C LYS A 891 8.03 34.76 4.36
N THR A 892 8.84 33.79 3.95
CA THR A 892 8.46 32.91 2.83
C THR A 892 7.38 31.93 3.28
N ARG A 893 6.64 31.34 2.33
CA ARG A 893 5.54 30.41 2.64
C ARG A 893 6.07 29.13 3.29
N LEU A 894 7.27 28.69 2.90
CA LEU A 894 7.96 27.57 3.55
C LEU A 894 8.23 27.86 5.03
N ASP A 895 8.90 28.99 5.32
CA ASP A 895 9.26 29.35 6.70
C ASP A 895 8.02 29.60 7.57
N GLY A 896 7.00 30.25 7.01
CA GLY A 896 5.71 30.45 7.69
C GLY A 896 5.00 29.14 8.01
N THR A 897 5.07 28.15 7.11
CA THR A 897 4.48 26.82 7.33
C THR A 897 5.21 26.06 8.43
N LEU A 898 6.55 26.05 8.41
CA LEU A 898 7.32 25.34 9.43
C LEU A 898 7.13 25.95 10.82
N ASP A 899 7.17 27.28 10.93
CA ASP A 899 7.00 27.99 12.21
C ASP A 899 5.60 27.81 12.82
N ALA A 900 4.55 27.76 12.00
CA ALA A 900 3.17 27.61 12.46
C ALA A 900 2.80 26.14 12.73
N GLY A 901 3.32 25.22 11.93
CA GLY A 901 2.93 23.81 11.92
C GLY A 901 3.79 22.91 12.79
N VAL A 902 5.12 23.09 12.86
CA VAL A 902 6.00 22.13 13.53
C VAL A 902 6.08 22.40 15.03
N HIS A 903 6.15 21.34 15.84
CA HIS A 903 6.32 21.46 17.29
C HIS A 903 7.63 22.21 17.65
N PRO A 904 7.63 23.12 18.66
CA PRO A 904 8.80 23.93 19.00
C PRO A 904 10.10 23.14 19.22
N ASP A 905 10.04 22.00 19.90
CA ASP A 905 11.21 21.13 20.12
C ASP A 905 11.79 20.54 18.82
N ASP A 906 10.96 20.33 17.80
CA ASP A 906 11.34 19.67 16.54
C ASP A 906 11.75 20.70 15.46
N LEU A 907 11.30 21.95 15.61
CA LEU A 907 11.37 23.02 14.60
C LEU A 907 12.79 23.27 14.08
N ALA A 908 13.76 23.46 14.98
CA ALA A 908 15.14 23.79 14.61
C ALA A 908 15.75 22.71 13.72
N SER A 909 15.57 21.45 14.12
CA SER A 909 16.13 20.31 13.40
C SER A 909 15.37 20.03 12.10
N VAL A 910 14.05 20.25 12.06
CA VAL A 910 13.27 20.13 10.82
C VAL A 910 13.75 21.15 9.78
N LYS A 911 13.93 22.43 10.17
CA LYS A 911 14.45 23.47 9.27
C LYS A 911 15.82 23.14 8.69
N GLU A 912 16.73 22.64 9.53
CA GLU A 912 18.07 22.27 9.10
C GLU A 912 18.06 21.14 8.05
N ASN A 913 17.29 20.08 8.29
CA ASN A 913 17.20 18.96 7.36
C ASN A 913 16.48 19.34 6.05
N TYR A 914 15.44 20.16 6.13
CA TYR A 914 14.74 20.64 4.92
C TYR A 914 15.67 21.51 4.07
N ALA A 915 16.42 22.42 4.70
CA ALA A 915 17.40 23.26 4.02
C ALA A 915 18.57 22.44 3.42
N HIS A 916 18.96 21.34 4.05
CA HIS A 916 19.93 20.40 3.47
C HIS A 916 19.40 19.76 2.19
N SER A 917 18.19 19.19 2.24
CA SER A 917 17.53 18.55 1.10
C SER A 917 17.38 19.50 -0.09
N LEU A 918 16.99 20.76 0.15
CA LEU A 918 16.90 21.78 -0.91
C LEU A 918 18.25 22.12 -1.56
N ARG A 919 19.36 22.10 -0.80
CA ARG A 919 20.70 22.37 -1.34
C ARG A 919 21.29 21.20 -2.10
N THR A 920 21.08 19.97 -1.63
CA THR A 920 21.69 18.76 -2.22
C THR A 920 20.83 18.14 -3.31
N GLY A 921 19.51 18.39 -3.28
CA GLY A 921 18.55 17.70 -4.13
C GLY A 921 18.33 16.24 -3.72
N GLU A 922 18.73 15.86 -2.50
CA GLU A 922 18.46 14.53 -1.93
C GLU A 922 17.04 14.47 -1.32
N PRO A 923 16.36 13.32 -1.33
CA PRO A 923 15.05 13.17 -0.72
C PRO A 923 15.06 13.44 0.79
N TYR A 924 14.03 14.11 1.29
CA TYR A 924 13.79 14.33 2.72
C TYR A 924 12.90 13.20 3.26
N ALA A 925 13.21 12.68 4.45
CA ALA A 925 12.32 11.77 5.18
C ALA A 925 12.51 11.94 6.69
N ARG A 926 11.43 12.23 7.43
CA ARG A 926 11.52 12.44 8.88
C ARG A 926 10.19 12.31 9.62
N ARG A 927 10.24 11.71 10.81
CA ARG A 927 9.15 11.77 11.81
C ARG A 927 9.28 13.01 12.70
N HIS A 928 8.21 13.79 12.81
CA HIS A 928 8.15 14.96 13.69
C HIS A 928 6.70 15.26 14.06
N ARG A 929 6.49 16.19 14.99
CA ARG A 929 5.14 16.59 15.41
C ARG A 929 4.65 17.77 14.58
N LEU A 930 3.46 17.61 13.99
CA LEU A 930 2.76 18.63 13.21
C LEU A 930 1.46 19.03 13.90
N ARG A 931 1.18 20.32 13.92
CA ARG A 931 0.02 20.94 14.56
C ARG A 931 -1.19 20.84 13.63
N ARG A 932 -2.28 20.33 14.18
CA ARG A 932 -3.59 20.24 13.53
C ARG A 932 -4.39 21.54 13.76
N PHE A 933 -5.46 21.73 12.99
CA PHE A 933 -6.36 22.90 13.05
C PHE A 933 -6.90 23.22 14.46
N ASP A 934 -7.06 22.21 15.32
CA ASP A 934 -7.55 22.36 16.71
C ASP A 934 -6.44 22.73 17.71
N GLY A 935 -5.19 22.78 17.25
CA GLY A 935 -4.01 23.05 18.06
C GLY A 935 -3.36 21.82 18.69
N GLU A 936 -3.89 20.60 18.47
CA GLU A 936 -3.23 19.37 18.89
C GLU A 936 -2.00 19.09 18.01
N TYR A 937 -0.92 18.63 18.62
CA TYR A 937 0.26 18.14 17.90
C TYR A 937 0.14 16.64 17.69
N ARG A 938 0.20 16.20 16.43
CA ARG A 938 0.19 14.77 16.07
C ARG A 938 1.52 14.38 15.45
N TRP A 939 1.94 13.13 15.67
CA TRP A 939 3.10 12.58 14.99
C TRP A 939 2.81 12.38 13.51
N VAL A 940 3.66 12.94 12.67
CA VAL A 940 3.63 12.75 11.22
C VAL A 940 4.97 12.26 10.71
N GLU A 941 4.94 11.47 9.64
CA GLU A 941 6.11 11.17 8.83
C GLU A 941 6.03 11.95 7.53
N THR A 942 6.97 12.88 7.35
CA THR A 942 7.04 13.73 6.16
C THR A 942 8.14 13.23 5.24
N ARG A 943 7.81 13.02 3.98
CA ARG A 943 8.75 12.65 2.92
C ARG A 943 8.64 13.64 1.77
N ALA A 944 9.77 14.13 1.25
CA ALA A 944 9.82 14.99 0.07
C ALA A 944 10.80 14.42 -0.96
N ALA A 945 10.38 14.37 -2.23
CA ALA A 945 11.20 13.91 -3.34
C ALA A 945 11.20 14.93 -4.50
N PRO A 946 12.34 15.18 -5.16
CA PRO A 946 12.41 16.11 -6.28
C PRO A 946 11.92 15.47 -7.59
N MET A 947 11.01 16.14 -8.27
CA MET A 947 10.65 15.89 -9.66
C MET A 947 11.60 16.65 -10.58
N ARG A 948 12.21 15.95 -11.54
CA ARG A 948 13.19 16.51 -12.46
C ARG A 948 12.69 16.46 -13.90
N ASN A 949 13.08 17.43 -14.72
CA ASN A 949 12.85 17.40 -16.17
C ASN A 949 13.86 16.47 -16.88
N ALA A 950 13.77 16.39 -18.22
CA ALA A 950 14.65 15.55 -19.05
C ALA A 950 16.13 15.94 -18.93
N GLU A 951 16.42 17.21 -18.58
CA GLU A 951 17.76 17.76 -18.37
C GLU A 951 18.29 17.56 -16.93
N GLY A 952 17.52 16.88 -16.06
CA GLY A 952 17.91 16.59 -14.68
C GLY A 952 17.73 17.75 -13.68
N VAL A 953 17.17 18.86 -14.11
CA VAL A 953 16.87 20.05 -13.28
C VAL A 953 15.61 19.79 -12.46
N ILE A 954 15.62 20.13 -11.17
CA ILE A 954 14.45 20.02 -10.29
C ILE A 954 13.41 21.05 -10.74
N VAL A 955 12.22 20.58 -11.10
CA VAL A 955 11.08 21.41 -11.50
C VAL A 955 10.03 21.55 -10.40
N GLN A 956 9.98 20.60 -9.46
CA GLN A 956 9.03 20.58 -8.34
C GLN A 956 9.53 19.64 -7.24
N TRP A 957 9.13 19.87 -6.00
CA TRP A 957 9.23 18.92 -4.89
C TRP A 957 7.84 18.36 -4.58
N ASN A 958 7.73 17.03 -4.51
CA ASN A 958 6.52 16.32 -4.11
C ASN A 958 6.66 15.88 -2.66
N VAL A 959 5.80 16.39 -1.78
CA VAL A 959 5.84 16.17 -0.35
C VAL A 959 4.59 15.39 0.07
N ILE A 960 4.78 14.35 0.88
CA ILE A 960 3.71 13.62 1.55
C ILE A 960 3.93 13.67 3.06
N CYS A 961 2.87 13.96 3.80
CA CYS A 961 2.82 13.88 5.25
C CYS A 961 1.83 12.77 5.63
N LEU A 962 2.33 11.74 6.32
CA LEU A 962 1.52 10.63 6.81
C LEU A 962 1.25 10.84 8.30
N ASP A 963 -0.01 10.82 8.73
CA ASP A 963 -0.36 10.84 10.16
C ASP A 963 -0.08 9.46 10.76
N ILE A 964 0.92 9.39 11.62
CA ILE A 964 1.39 8.15 12.28
C ILE A 964 1.10 8.16 13.78
N ASP A 965 0.28 9.09 14.27
CA ASP A 965 0.03 9.26 15.70
C ASP A 965 -0.65 8.04 16.31
N ALA A 966 -1.53 7.36 15.57
CA ALA A 966 -2.12 6.09 16.00
C ALA A 966 -1.07 4.96 16.11
N GLU A 967 -0.12 4.91 15.17
CA GLU A 967 0.98 3.93 15.15
C GLU A 967 1.90 4.13 16.37
N VAL A 968 2.34 5.37 16.59
CA VAL A 968 3.25 5.73 17.69
C VAL A 968 2.58 5.48 19.05
N ARG A 969 1.28 5.79 19.19
CA ARG A 969 0.53 5.48 20.42
C ARG A 969 0.40 3.97 20.63
N ALA A 970 0.12 3.20 19.58
CA ALA A 970 0.01 1.75 19.67
C ALA A 970 1.35 1.07 20.02
N GLU A 971 2.46 1.52 19.45
CA GLU A 971 3.81 1.03 19.80
C GLU A 971 4.14 1.31 21.27
N GLU A 972 3.81 2.50 21.77
CA GLU A 972 4.04 2.88 23.16
C GLU A 972 3.14 2.10 24.12
N ASP A 973 1.86 1.92 23.79
CA ASP A 973 0.93 1.10 24.57
C ASP A 973 1.38 -0.37 24.60
N LEU A 974 1.88 -0.91 23.49
CA LEU A 974 2.42 -2.27 23.40
C LEU A 974 3.69 -2.40 24.23
N ARG A 975 4.58 -1.40 24.21
CA ARG A 975 5.79 -1.37 25.05
C ARG A 975 5.41 -1.39 26.53
N GLN A 976 4.49 -0.53 26.95
CA GLN A 976 3.99 -0.49 28.32
C GLN A 976 3.28 -1.78 28.74
N ALA A 977 2.50 -2.39 27.84
CA ALA A 977 1.86 -3.68 28.07
C ALA A 977 2.90 -4.80 28.22
N ARG A 978 3.94 -4.86 27.38
CA ARG A 978 5.05 -5.82 27.50
C ARG A 978 5.81 -5.66 28.80
N GLU A 979 6.14 -4.43 29.19
CA GLU A 979 6.80 -4.14 30.47
C GLU A 979 5.91 -4.50 31.67
N GLY A 980 4.59 -4.32 31.55
CA GLY A 980 3.61 -4.73 32.55
C GLY A 980 3.47 -6.25 32.65
N LEU A 981 3.46 -6.95 31.52
CA LEU A 981 3.31 -8.40 31.44
C LEU A 981 4.59 -9.12 31.90
N ALA A 982 5.77 -8.61 31.57
CA ALA A 982 7.04 -9.07 32.12
C ALA A 982 7.05 -8.97 33.66
N ARG A 983 6.63 -7.82 34.21
CA ARG A 983 6.49 -7.63 35.67
C ARG A 983 5.44 -8.56 36.28
N SER A 984 4.28 -8.73 35.66
CA SER A 984 3.20 -9.58 36.18
C SER A 984 3.55 -11.07 36.10
N SER A 985 4.23 -11.52 35.05
CA SER A 985 4.74 -12.89 34.93
C SER A 985 5.80 -13.18 36.00
N GLN A 986 6.69 -12.23 36.28
CA GLN A 986 7.68 -12.34 37.33
C GLN A 986 7.03 -12.46 38.73
N VAL A 987 5.97 -11.69 38.99
CA VAL A 987 5.19 -11.76 40.24
C VAL A 987 4.35 -13.05 40.33
N ALA A 988 3.84 -13.58 39.22
CA ALA A 988 3.09 -14.84 39.21
C ALA A 988 3.98 -16.06 39.50
N SER A 989 5.17 -16.11 38.89
CA SER A 989 6.18 -17.13 39.22
C SER A 989 6.62 -17.06 40.69
N LEU A 990 6.70 -15.84 41.25
CA LEU A 990 6.92 -15.59 42.70
C LEU A 990 5.83 -16.23 43.59
N ALA A 991 4.57 -16.21 43.14
CA ALA A 991 3.43 -16.75 43.87
C ALA A 991 3.40 -18.29 43.87
N GLU A 992 3.72 -18.95 42.75
CA GLU A 992 3.81 -20.42 42.67
C GLU A 992 4.92 -20.99 43.55
N LEU A 993 6.04 -20.29 43.67
CA LEU A 993 7.23 -20.75 44.42
C LEU A 993 7.11 -20.57 45.95
N SER A 994 6.15 -19.76 46.42
CA SER A 994 6.02 -19.38 47.83
C SER A 994 5.72 -20.57 48.75
N ALA A 995 4.91 -21.53 48.30
CA ALA A 995 4.58 -22.72 49.09
C ALA A 995 5.79 -23.66 49.26
N SER A 996 6.60 -23.82 48.21
CA SER A 996 7.81 -24.65 48.24
C SER A 996 8.91 -24.01 49.09
N ILE A 997 9.10 -22.68 48.98
CA ILE A 997 10.06 -21.93 49.80
C ILE A 997 9.70 -22.04 51.29
N ALA A 998 8.42 -21.87 51.62
CA ALA A 998 7.96 -22.03 53.00
C ALA A 998 8.21 -23.44 53.52
N HIS A 999 7.99 -24.48 52.69
CA HIS A 999 8.23 -25.86 53.07
C HIS A 999 9.71 -26.14 53.36
N GLU A 1000 10.63 -25.69 52.50
CA GLU A 1000 12.07 -25.93 52.65
C GLU A 1000 12.72 -25.16 53.80
N VAL A 1001 12.25 -23.95 54.10
CA VAL A 1001 12.74 -23.18 55.26
C VAL A 1001 12.20 -23.74 56.57
N ASN A 1002 10.93 -24.18 56.57
CA ASN A 1002 10.29 -24.70 57.78
C ASN A 1002 10.85 -26.06 58.22
N GLN A 1003 11.32 -26.91 57.30
CA GLN A 1003 11.88 -28.23 57.64
C GLN A 1003 13.09 -28.17 58.60
N PRO A 1004 14.20 -27.46 58.30
CA PRO A 1004 15.34 -27.36 59.21
C PRO A 1004 14.98 -26.55 60.47
N LEU A 1005 14.12 -25.54 60.38
CA LEU A 1005 13.64 -24.80 61.56
C LEU A 1005 12.84 -25.68 62.53
N ALA A 1006 11.98 -26.56 62.01
CA ALA A 1006 11.25 -27.53 62.82
C ALA A 1006 12.21 -28.53 63.49
N ALA A 1007 13.26 -28.97 62.79
CA ALA A 1007 14.30 -29.82 63.34
C ALA A 1007 15.11 -29.11 64.45
N VAL A 1008 15.43 -27.83 64.28
CA VAL A 1008 16.05 -26.99 65.33
C VAL A 1008 15.18 -26.95 66.58
N VAL A 1009 13.88 -26.68 66.45
CA VAL A 1009 12.95 -26.61 67.60
C VAL A 1009 12.84 -27.97 68.29
N ALA A 1010 12.68 -29.06 67.52
CA ALA A 1010 12.58 -30.41 68.07
C ALA A 1010 13.86 -30.84 68.80
N ASN A 1011 15.04 -30.59 68.21
CA ASN A 1011 16.33 -30.89 68.83
C ASN A 1011 16.60 -30.00 70.06
N SER A 1012 16.10 -28.77 70.07
CA SER A 1012 16.19 -27.87 71.25
C SER A 1012 15.39 -28.42 72.43
N HIS A 1013 14.14 -28.87 72.21
CA HIS A 1013 13.34 -29.54 73.24
C HIS A 1013 13.95 -30.88 73.70
N ALA A 1014 14.59 -31.63 72.80
CA ALA A 1014 15.30 -32.86 73.17
C ALA A 1014 16.53 -32.56 74.02
N CYS A 1015 17.31 -31.54 73.66
CA CYS A 1015 18.47 -31.07 74.43
C CYS A 1015 18.06 -30.64 75.84
N GLN A 1016 16.99 -29.85 75.95
CA GLN A 1016 16.45 -29.43 77.25
C GLN A 1016 16.04 -30.63 78.11
N ARG A 1017 15.37 -31.63 77.53
CA ARG A 1017 15.00 -32.87 78.22
C ARG A 1017 16.21 -33.67 78.73
N TRP A 1018 17.29 -33.77 77.93
CA TRP A 1018 18.50 -34.48 78.37
C TRP A 1018 19.28 -33.75 79.45
N LEU A 1019 19.24 -32.42 79.47
CA LEU A 1019 19.85 -31.59 80.52
C LEU A 1019 19.05 -31.64 81.84
N MET A 1020 17.73 -31.78 81.77
CA MET A 1020 16.84 -31.87 82.95
C MET A 1020 16.68 -33.29 83.52
N ALA A 1021 17.20 -34.32 82.86
CA ALA A 1021 17.16 -35.69 83.37
C ALA A 1021 18.11 -35.86 84.58
N GLU A 1022 17.82 -36.81 85.48
CA GLU A 1022 18.68 -37.13 86.63
C GLU A 1022 19.26 -38.55 86.53
N PRO A 1023 20.60 -38.71 86.44
CA PRO A 1023 21.60 -37.66 86.23
C PRO A 1023 21.55 -37.06 84.81
N PRO A 1024 22.00 -35.81 84.60
CA PRO A 1024 21.97 -35.14 83.30
C PRO A 1024 22.80 -35.89 82.25
N ASN A 1025 22.24 -36.10 81.06
CA ASN A 1025 22.95 -36.76 79.97
C ASN A 1025 23.64 -35.72 79.07
N LEU A 1026 24.80 -35.25 79.52
CA LEU A 1026 25.58 -34.21 78.86
C LEU A 1026 26.03 -34.63 77.44
N GLU A 1027 26.37 -35.90 77.23
CA GLU A 1027 26.81 -36.42 75.92
C GLU A 1027 25.67 -36.32 74.88
N ARG A 1028 24.45 -36.73 75.24
CA ARG A 1028 23.29 -36.63 74.35
C ARG A 1028 22.86 -35.18 74.15
N ALA A 1029 22.90 -34.35 75.19
CA ALA A 1029 22.62 -32.92 75.09
C ALA A 1029 23.58 -32.23 74.12
N GLN A 1030 24.88 -32.51 74.22
CA GLN A 1030 25.91 -31.97 73.34
C GLN A 1030 25.69 -32.39 71.88
N ARG A 1031 25.40 -33.68 71.63
CA ARG A 1031 25.04 -34.16 70.28
C ARG A 1031 23.78 -33.49 69.71
N THR A 1032 22.78 -33.18 70.53
CA THR A 1032 21.60 -32.44 70.07
C THR A 1032 21.91 -30.97 69.77
N VAL A 1033 22.83 -30.33 70.51
CA VAL A 1033 23.32 -28.97 70.18
C VAL A 1033 24.06 -28.95 68.86
N GLU A 1034 24.91 -29.93 68.58
CA GLU A 1034 25.59 -30.06 67.27
C GLU A 1034 24.59 -30.21 66.11
N ARG A 1035 23.47 -30.92 66.32
CA ARG A 1035 22.39 -31.03 65.34
C ARG A 1035 21.64 -29.71 65.15
N ILE A 1036 21.35 -28.98 66.24
CA ILE A 1036 20.75 -27.63 66.17
C ILE A 1036 21.62 -26.69 65.34
N ILE A 1037 22.93 -26.66 65.58
CA ILE A 1037 23.86 -25.80 64.83
C ILE A 1037 23.86 -26.18 63.34
N ARG A 1038 23.87 -27.48 63.04
CA ARG A 1038 23.81 -27.98 61.66
C ARG A 1038 22.51 -27.57 60.95
N ASP A 1039 21.37 -27.80 61.59
CA ASP A 1039 20.05 -27.51 61.02
C ASP A 1039 19.85 -25.99 60.87
N ALA A 1040 20.34 -25.18 61.82
CA ALA A 1040 20.32 -23.72 61.74
C ALA A 1040 21.19 -23.19 60.58
N ASN A 1041 22.39 -23.75 60.38
CA ASN A 1041 23.23 -23.42 59.23
C ASN A 1041 22.57 -23.85 57.92
N SER A 1042 21.93 -25.01 57.89
CA SER A 1042 21.16 -25.48 56.72
C SER A 1042 20.00 -24.52 56.39
N ALA A 1043 19.28 -24.02 57.39
CA ALA A 1043 18.24 -23.00 57.19
C ALA A 1043 18.83 -21.68 56.65
N ALA A 1044 19.97 -21.24 57.18
CA ALA A 1044 20.67 -20.05 56.69
C ALA A 1044 21.14 -20.21 55.23
N ASP A 1045 21.60 -21.40 54.85
CA ASP A 1045 21.99 -21.73 53.47
C ASP A 1045 20.79 -21.72 52.52
N VAL A 1046 19.64 -22.25 52.93
CA VAL A 1046 18.38 -22.18 52.16
C VAL A 1046 18.00 -20.71 51.95
N VAL A 1047 18.02 -19.89 53.01
CA VAL A 1047 17.73 -18.44 52.92
C VAL A 1047 18.74 -17.71 52.02
N SER A 1048 20.02 -18.08 52.08
CA SER A 1048 21.07 -17.51 51.22
C SER A 1048 20.83 -17.84 49.74
N ARG A 1049 20.46 -19.09 49.42
CA ARG A 1049 20.09 -19.52 48.05
C ARG A 1049 18.86 -18.78 47.54
N ILE A 1050 17.84 -18.63 48.39
CA ILE A 1050 16.64 -17.84 48.07
C ILE A 1050 17.01 -16.37 47.81
N ARG A 1051 17.84 -15.78 48.66
CA ARG A 1051 18.27 -14.38 48.52
C ARG A 1051 19.10 -14.15 47.25
N ALA A 1052 19.87 -15.15 46.82
CA ALA A 1052 20.61 -15.12 45.55
C ALA A 1052 19.69 -15.12 44.32
N LEU A 1053 18.57 -15.86 44.35
CA LEU A 1053 17.54 -15.83 43.29
C LEU A 1053 16.93 -14.43 43.09
N PHE A 1054 16.87 -13.62 44.15
CA PHE A 1054 16.22 -12.30 44.14
C PHE A 1054 17.16 -11.11 43.90
N LYS A 1055 18.48 -11.32 43.87
CA LYS A 1055 19.43 -10.21 43.74
C LYS A 1055 19.79 -9.96 42.27
N GLN A 1056 18.95 -9.21 41.57
CA GLN A 1056 19.34 -8.53 40.33
C GLN A 1056 20.11 -7.25 40.68
N SER A 1057 21.41 -7.26 40.44
CA SER A 1057 22.20 -6.03 40.32
C SER A 1057 23.02 -6.13 39.05
N ALA A 1058 22.50 -5.54 37.97
CA ALA A 1058 23.19 -5.42 36.69
C ALA A 1058 24.52 -4.63 36.80
N ASP A 1059 24.71 -3.85 37.87
CA ASP A 1059 25.80 -2.90 38.07
C ASP A 1059 27.12 -3.47 38.63
N ARG A 1060 27.32 -4.80 38.70
CA ARG A 1060 28.51 -5.39 39.36
C ARG A 1060 29.43 -6.23 38.49
N ARG A 1061 29.33 -6.12 37.17
CA ARG A 1061 30.25 -6.80 36.23
C ARG A 1061 31.58 -6.06 36.20
N VAL A 1062 32.65 -6.77 36.54
CA VAL A 1062 34.02 -6.23 36.52
C VAL A 1062 34.86 -7.09 35.58
N GLN A 1063 35.72 -6.44 34.80
CA GLN A 1063 36.70 -7.12 33.95
C GLN A 1063 37.58 -8.02 34.81
N THR A 1064 37.36 -9.34 34.74
CA THR A 1064 37.99 -10.34 35.63
C THR A 1064 38.56 -11.49 34.80
N ALA A 1065 39.74 -11.99 35.20
CA ALA A 1065 40.33 -13.17 34.60
C ALA A 1065 39.66 -14.45 35.14
N LEU A 1066 39.08 -15.27 34.26
CA LEU A 1066 38.36 -16.49 34.65
C LEU A 1066 39.28 -17.50 35.35
N SER A 1067 40.58 -17.51 35.03
CA SER A 1067 41.60 -18.36 35.66
C SER A 1067 41.71 -18.15 37.18
N GLY A 1068 41.48 -16.93 37.67
CA GLY A 1068 41.45 -16.64 39.11
C GLY A 1068 40.26 -17.30 39.80
N ILE A 1069 39.07 -17.19 39.19
CA ILE A 1069 37.82 -17.74 39.72
C ILE A 1069 37.87 -19.28 39.76
N VAL A 1070 38.44 -19.88 38.72
CA VAL A 1070 38.64 -21.33 38.59
C VAL A 1070 39.54 -21.87 39.71
N ASN A 1071 40.67 -21.21 39.99
CA ASN A 1071 41.55 -21.60 41.08
C ASN A 1071 40.89 -21.50 42.46
N GLU A 1072 40.07 -20.47 42.67
CA GLU A 1072 39.33 -20.33 43.92
C GLU A 1072 38.24 -21.39 44.08
N ALA A 1073 37.48 -21.69 43.03
CA ALA A 1073 36.47 -22.75 43.06
C ALA A 1073 37.13 -24.11 43.37
N ARG A 1074 38.30 -24.39 42.78
CA ARG A 1074 39.12 -25.58 43.11
C ARG A 1074 39.51 -25.60 44.59
N ASN A 1075 40.01 -24.49 45.13
CA ASN A 1075 40.45 -24.42 46.53
C ASN A 1075 39.28 -24.58 47.51
N LEU A 1076 38.12 -23.99 47.21
CA LEU A 1076 36.91 -24.12 48.03
C LEU A 1076 36.37 -25.55 48.05
N MET A 1077 36.47 -26.27 46.93
CA MET A 1077 36.02 -27.66 46.82
C MET A 1077 37.06 -28.68 47.30
N ALA A 1078 38.28 -28.27 47.66
CA ALA A 1078 39.38 -29.18 48.00
C ALA A 1078 39.06 -30.08 49.20
N ASP A 1079 38.47 -29.53 50.26
CA ASP A 1079 38.11 -30.28 51.46
C ASP A 1079 36.98 -31.30 51.18
N GLU A 1080 36.01 -30.93 50.34
CA GLU A 1080 34.91 -31.83 49.97
C GLU A 1080 35.39 -32.94 49.03
N MET A 1081 36.27 -32.62 48.08
CA MET A 1081 36.96 -33.59 47.22
C MET A 1081 37.77 -34.60 48.05
N ALA A 1082 38.53 -34.12 49.04
CA ALA A 1082 39.30 -34.98 49.95
C ALA A 1082 38.39 -35.89 50.79
N ARG A 1083 37.28 -35.35 51.33
CA ARG A 1083 36.31 -36.14 52.11
C ARG A 1083 35.69 -37.28 51.30
N ARG A 1084 35.40 -37.06 50.02
CA ARG A 1084 34.78 -38.05 49.13
C ARG A 1084 35.78 -38.86 48.27
N ARG A 1085 37.08 -38.71 48.55
CA ARG A 1085 38.20 -39.37 47.84
C ARG A 1085 38.17 -39.15 46.32
N ALA A 1086 37.80 -37.95 45.89
CA ALA A 1086 37.83 -37.53 44.50
C ALA A 1086 39.03 -36.60 44.24
N ARG A 1087 39.58 -36.66 43.01
CA ARG A 1087 40.67 -35.79 42.54
C ARG A 1087 40.18 -34.84 41.46
N MET A 1088 40.71 -33.62 41.44
CA MET A 1088 40.39 -32.61 40.42
C MET A 1088 41.61 -32.33 39.57
N GLU A 1089 41.48 -32.47 38.26
CA GLU A 1089 42.49 -32.10 37.27
C GLU A 1089 42.01 -30.84 36.55
N VAL A 1090 42.84 -29.80 36.54
CA VAL A 1090 42.48 -28.47 36.01
C VAL A 1090 43.47 -28.06 34.93
N GLU A 1091 42.97 -27.85 33.72
CA GLU A 1091 43.72 -27.38 32.56
C GLU A 1091 43.16 -26.02 32.11
N VAL A 1092 43.98 -24.98 32.12
CA VAL A 1092 43.58 -23.61 31.76
C VAL A 1092 44.54 -23.08 30.71
N ASP A 1093 44.01 -22.63 29.58
CA ASP A 1093 44.82 -21.99 28.54
C ASP A 1093 45.55 -20.76 29.08
N GLY A 1094 46.84 -20.63 28.73
CA GLY A 1094 47.70 -19.57 29.26
C GLY A 1094 47.37 -18.14 28.80
N ASN A 1095 46.51 -17.97 27.79
CA ASN A 1095 46.23 -16.68 27.14
C ASN A 1095 44.72 -16.37 27.04
N LEU A 1096 44.01 -16.39 28.18
CA LEU A 1096 42.58 -16.08 28.24
C LEU A 1096 42.34 -14.56 28.39
N PRO A 1097 41.42 -13.96 27.59
CA PRO A 1097 41.08 -12.54 27.72
C PRO A 1097 40.30 -12.24 29.02
N LEU A 1098 40.31 -10.97 29.45
CA LEU A 1098 39.45 -10.49 30.53
C LEU A 1098 38.00 -10.41 30.04
N ILE A 1099 37.06 -10.84 30.88
CA ILE A 1099 35.62 -10.79 30.58
C ILE A 1099 34.86 -10.02 31.66
N ALA A 1100 33.83 -9.29 31.25
CA ALA A 1100 32.98 -8.50 32.15
C ALA A 1100 31.93 -9.38 32.83
N ILE A 1101 32.27 -9.91 34.02
CA ILE A 1101 31.43 -10.88 34.74
C ILE A 1101 31.23 -10.50 36.21
N ASP A 1102 30.14 -10.98 36.81
CA ASP A 1102 30.02 -11.02 38.26
C ASP A 1102 30.79 -12.24 38.79
N ARG A 1103 31.94 -11.95 39.40
CA ARG A 1103 32.86 -12.95 39.94
C ARG A 1103 32.18 -13.95 40.89
N VAL A 1104 31.25 -13.49 41.73
CA VAL A 1104 30.59 -14.35 42.73
C VAL A 1104 29.60 -15.29 42.05
N GLN A 1105 28.85 -14.79 41.07
CA GLN A 1105 27.87 -15.61 40.34
C GLN A 1105 28.56 -16.69 39.48
N ILE A 1106 29.66 -16.36 38.80
CA ILE A 1106 30.42 -17.36 38.02
C ILE A 1106 31.12 -18.37 38.94
N GLN A 1107 31.64 -17.96 40.09
CA GLN A 1107 32.17 -18.89 41.10
C GLN A 1107 31.09 -19.86 41.60
N GLN A 1108 29.85 -19.40 41.80
CA GLN A 1108 28.72 -20.22 42.19
C GLN A 1108 28.35 -21.25 41.11
N VAL A 1109 28.41 -20.87 39.83
CA VAL A 1109 28.22 -21.81 38.70
C VAL A 1109 29.26 -22.93 38.78
N LEU A 1110 30.55 -22.57 38.89
CA LEU A 1110 31.64 -23.55 38.98
C LEU A 1110 31.47 -24.50 40.16
N ILE A 1111 31.21 -23.98 41.36
CA ILE A 1111 31.01 -24.80 42.57
C ILE A 1111 29.83 -25.76 42.41
N ASN A 1112 28.71 -25.30 41.85
CA ASN A 1112 27.54 -26.15 41.65
C ASN A 1112 27.78 -27.26 40.63
N LEU A 1113 28.46 -26.95 39.52
CA LEU A 1113 28.80 -27.95 38.49
C LEU A 1113 29.80 -28.97 39.03
N ILE A 1114 30.83 -28.52 39.75
CA ILE A 1114 31.81 -29.39 40.42
C ILE A 1114 31.09 -30.31 41.42
N ARG A 1115 30.31 -29.74 42.35
CA ARG A 1115 29.59 -30.53 43.36
C ARG A 1115 28.65 -31.56 42.74
N ASN A 1116 27.93 -31.19 41.67
CA ASN A 1116 27.07 -32.13 40.94
C ASN A 1116 27.89 -33.28 40.34
N GLY A 1117 29.06 -33.00 39.77
CA GLY A 1117 29.97 -34.03 39.25
C GLY A 1117 30.52 -34.95 40.36
N ILE A 1118 30.84 -34.41 41.54
CA ILE A 1118 31.29 -35.22 42.70
C ILE A 1118 30.18 -36.18 43.13
N GLU A 1119 28.96 -35.66 43.31
CA GLU A 1119 27.80 -36.45 43.72
C GLU A 1119 27.44 -37.53 42.70
N ALA A 1120 27.58 -37.24 41.39
CA ALA A 1120 27.34 -38.21 40.33
C ALA A 1120 28.31 -39.42 40.35
N MET A 1121 29.42 -39.31 41.08
CA MET A 1121 30.41 -40.38 41.26
C MET A 1121 30.30 -41.08 42.62
N ASP A 1122 29.35 -40.71 43.49
CA ASP A 1122 29.24 -41.27 44.85
C ASP A 1122 29.03 -42.80 44.86
N ALA A 1123 28.27 -43.33 43.89
CA ALA A 1123 27.94 -44.75 43.77
C ALA A 1123 29.05 -45.60 43.11
N ILE A 1124 30.08 -44.97 42.52
CA ILE A 1124 31.10 -45.65 41.72
C ILE A 1124 32.30 -46.04 42.59
N ALA A 1125 32.72 -47.30 42.51
CA ALA A 1125 33.86 -47.86 43.26
C ALA A 1125 35.24 -47.65 42.58
N GLY A 1126 35.26 -46.97 41.43
CA GLY A 1126 36.45 -46.69 40.61
C GLY A 1126 37.13 -45.34 40.93
N ASP A 1127 38.01 -44.91 40.02
CA ASP A 1127 38.77 -43.66 40.12
C ASP A 1127 37.88 -42.43 39.91
N ARG A 1128 37.72 -41.62 40.96
CA ARG A 1128 36.81 -40.46 41.01
C ARG A 1128 37.56 -39.20 40.59
N VAL A 1129 37.43 -38.82 39.33
CA VAL A 1129 38.15 -37.69 38.74
C VAL A 1129 37.17 -36.68 38.16
N ILE A 1130 37.35 -35.40 38.52
CA ILE A 1130 36.73 -34.27 37.82
C ILE A 1130 37.81 -33.58 36.99
N GLU A 1131 37.62 -33.56 35.68
CA GLU A 1131 38.46 -32.81 34.75
C GLU A 1131 37.79 -31.48 34.43
N MET A 1132 38.48 -30.36 34.65
CA MET A 1132 38.01 -29.02 34.28
C MET A 1132 38.96 -28.40 33.26
N ARG A 1133 38.44 -28.06 32.08
CA ARG A 1133 39.19 -27.42 31.00
C ARG A 1133 38.63 -26.05 30.67
N VAL A 1134 39.50 -25.05 30.53
CA VAL A 1134 39.09 -23.69 30.16
C VAL A 1134 39.87 -23.25 28.93
N ARG A 1135 39.16 -23.00 27.83
CA ARG A 1135 39.74 -22.68 26.52
C ARG A 1135 39.12 -21.44 25.91
N HIS A 1136 39.89 -20.75 25.07
CA HIS A 1136 39.38 -19.67 24.24
C HIS A 1136 38.92 -20.23 22.89
N VAL A 1137 37.63 -20.11 22.57
CA VAL A 1137 37.02 -20.68 21.36
C VAL A 1137 36.21 -19.59 20.64
N GLY A 1138 36.72 -19.12 19.50
CA GLY A 1138 36.10 -18.05 18.73
C GLY A 1138 36.08 -16.72 19.49
N ASN A 1139 34.89 -16.17 19.74
CA ASN A 1139 34.67 -14.94 20.52
C ASN A 1139 34.15 -15.22 21.95
N ALA A 1140 34.41 -16.41 22.49
CA ALA A 1140 33.96 -16.82 23.81
C ALA A 1140 35.02 -17.63 24.57
N ILE A 1141 34.97 -17.57 25.89
CA ILE A 1141 35.71 -18.47 26.78
C ILE A 1141 34.78 -19.63 27.13
N GLN A 1142 35.21 -20.85 26.81
CA GLN A 1142 34.48 -22.07 27.08
C GLN A 1142 35.10 -22.79 28.29
N THR A 1143 34.26 -23.20 29.23
CA THR A 1143 34.66 -24.00 30.40
C THR A 1143 33.91 -25.33 30.36
N GLU A 1144 34.67 -26.42 30.33
CA GLU A 1144 34.21 -27.80 30.33
C GLU A 1144 34.49 -28.41 31.70
N ILE A 1145 33.49 -29.05 32.32
CA ILE A 1145 33.63 -29.78 33.59
C ILE A 1145 33.12 -31.19 33.33
N SER A 1146 34.04 -32.15 33.36
CA SER A 1146 33.83 -33.54 33.01
C SER A 1146 33.98 -34.44 34.22
N ASP A 1147 32.98 -35.29 34.46
CA ASP A 1147 32.99 -36.34 35.47
C ASP A 1147 33.05 -37.74 34.85
N ARG A 1148 33.40 -38.73 35.67
CA ARG A 1148 33.40 -40.15 35.32
C ARG A 1148 32.25 -40.92 36.00
N GLY A 1149 31.14 -40.24 36.21
CA GLY A 1149 29.90 -40.72 36.82
C GLY A 1149 29.12 -41.72 35.96
N GLU A 1150 27.88 -42.02 36.35
CA GLU A 1150 26.99 -42.96 35.62
C GLU A 1150 26.49 -42.40 34.27
N GLY A 1151 26.72 -41.10 34.02
CA GLY A 1151 26.31 -40.39 32.80
C GLY A 1151 24.93 -39.75 32.90
N ILE A 1152 24.50 -39.07 31.84
CA ILE A 1152 23.21 -38.34 31.78
C ILE A 1152 22.24 -39.07 30.85
N GLU A 1153 20.99 -39.25 31.30
CA GLU A 1153 19.90 -39.88 30.55
C GLU A 1153 19.05 -38.85 29.78
N PHE A 1154 18.82 -37.65 30.35
CA PHE A 1154 18.00 -36.58 29.76
C PHE A 1154 18.74 -35.22 29.74
N PRO A 1155 19.68 -35.02 28.79
CA PRO A 1155 20.56 -33.85 28.79
C PRO A 1155 19.86 -32.51 28.56
N GLU A 1156 18.69 -32.49 27.90
CA GLU A 1156 17.94 -31.25 27.69
C GLU A 1156 17.05 -30.89 28.89
N LYS A 1157 16.40 -31.89 29.51
CA LYS A 1157 15.48 -31.69 30.65
C LYS A 1157 16.20 -31.40 31.96
N MET A 1158 17.47 -31.77 32.09
CA MET A 1158 18.24 -31.54 33.33
C MET A 1158 18.42 -30.07 33.73
N PHE A 1159 18.17 -29.15 32.80
CA PHE A 1159 18.21 -27.71 33.05
C PHE A 1159 16.83 -27.10 33.31
N GLU A 1160 15.75 -27.89 33.24
CA GLU A 1160 14.40 -27.45 33.60
C GLU A 1160 14.29 -27.29 35.12
N PRO A 1161 13.64 -26.23 35.64
CA PRO A 1161 13.37 -26.09 37.06
C PRO A 1161 12.59 -27.30 37.59
N PHE A 1162 12.96 -27.81 38.78
CA PHE A 1162 12.35 -28.97 39.44
C PHE A 1162 12.59 -30.34 38.79
N PHE A 1163 13.31 -30.42 37.67
CA PHE A 1163 13.71 -31.70 37.10
C PHE A 1163 14.95 -32.24 37.83
N THR A 1164 14.84 -33.44 38.40
CA THR A 1164 15.96 -34.10 39.09
C THR A 1164 15.87 -35.61 38.98
N THR A 1165 17.03 -36.27 38.91
CA THR A 1165 17.15 -37.73 38.97
C THR A 1165 17.56 -38.21 40.37
N LYS A 1166 17.72 -37.31 41.34
CA LYS A 1166 18.20 -37.60 42.70
C LYS A 1166 17.01 -37.65 43.67
N GLU A 1167 16.95 -38.68 44.53
CA GLU A 1167 15.85 -38.85 45.52
C GLU A 1167 15.67 -37.65 46.48
N ASN A 1168 16.73 -36.90 46.78
CA ASN A 1168 16.71 -35.73 47.69
C ASN A 1168 17.11 -34.40 47.02
N GLY A 1169 17.15 -34.33 45.69
CA GLY A 1169 17.54 -33.12 44.96
C GLY A 1169 16.33 -32.31 44.51
N MET A 1170 16.34 -30.98 44.66
CA MET A 1170 15.22 -30.13 44.23
C MET A 1170 15.22 -29.80 42.72
N GLY A 1171 16.21 -30.28 41.96
CA GLY A 1171 16.34 -29.97 40.51
C GLY A 1171 16.69 -28.52 40.16
N MET A 1172 16.80 -27.60 41.14
CA MET A 1172 17.01 -26.18 40.85
C MET A 1172 18.46 -25.79 40.52
N GLY A 1173 19.46 -26.58 40.94
CA GLY A 1173 20.87 -26.18 40.86
C GLY A 1173 21.38 -25.91 39.44
N LEU A 1174 21.02 -26.77 38.47
CA LEU A 1174 21.43 -26.64 37.08
C LEU A 1174 20.63 -25.58 36.32
N ALA A 1175 19.35 -25.40 36.65
CA ALA A 1175 18.53 -24.31 36.13
C ALA A 1175 19.08 -22.93 36.55
N ILE A 1176 19.55 -22.81 37.80
CA ILE A 1176 20.24 -21.60 38.30
C ILE A 1176 21.55 -21.37 37.55
N CYS A 1177 22.35 -22.42 37.33
CA CYS A 1177 23.59 -22.31 36.55
C CYS A 1177 23.32 -21.80 35.13
N ARG A 1178 22.28 -22.32 34.46
CA ARG A 1178 21.88 -21.88 33.12
C ARG A 1178 21.46 -20.41 33.10
N SER A 1179 20.62 -19.99 34.04
CA SER A 1179 20.18 -18.61 34.16
C SER A 1179 21.34 -17.64 34.39
N ILE A 1180 22.29 -17.97 35.27
CA ILE A 1180 23.47 -17.14 35.52
C ILE A 1180 24.33 -17.01 34.26
N VAL A 1181 24.59 -18.11 33.55
CA VAL A 1181 25.41 -18.10 32.33
C VAL A 1181 24.73 -17.29 31.21
N GLU A 1182 23.43 -17.49 31.00
CA GLU A 1182 22.64 -16.76 30.00
C GLU A 1182 22.56 -15.25 30.32
N LEU A 1183 22.44 -14.87 31.59
CA LEU A 1183 22.50 -13.47 32.03
C LEU A 1183 23.82 -12.80 31.64
N HIS A 1184 24.92 -13.55 31.60
CA HIS A 1184 26.23 -13.06 31.16
C HIS A 1184 26.43 -13.11 29.64
N GLY A 1185 25.37 -13.36 28.86
CA GLY A 1185 25.42 -13.49 27.40
C GLY A 1185 26.01 -14.82 26.92
N GLY A 1186 26.12 -15.80 27.82
CA GLY A 1186 26.69 -17.12 27.59
C GLY A 1186 25.66 -18.21 27.30
N ARG A 1187 26.14 -19.45 27.13
CA ARG A 1187 25.30 -20.66 26.99
C ARG A 1187 25.83 -21.80 27.86
N LEU A 1188 24.96 -22.59 28.49
CA LEU A 1188 25.29 -23.81 29.23
C LEU A 1188 24.59 -25.02 28.59
N TRP A 1189 25.31 -26.12 28.38
CA TRP A 1189 24.77 -27.40 27.87
C TRP A 1189 25.54 -28.59 28.46
N ALA A 1190 25.09 -29.81 28.15
CA ALA A 1190 25.71 -31.06 28.62
C ALA A 1190 25.96 -32.03 27.47
N GLU A 1191 27.03 -32.79 27.57
CA GLU A 1191 27.44 -33.85 26.64
C GLU A 1191 27.67 -35.16 27.41
N LYS A 1192 27.39 -36.29 26.76
CA LYS A 1192 27.55 -37.62 27.36
C LYS A 1192 28.92 -38.19 27.00
N ASN A 1193 29.68 -38.61 28.02
CA ASN A 1193 30.98 -39.25 27.81
C ASN A 1193 30.82 -40.75 27.53
N GLN A 1194 31.64 -41.33 26.65
CA GLN A 1194 31.72 -42.78 26.45
C GLN A 1194 33.06 -43.31 27.00
N PRO A 1195 33.09 -44.42 27.78
CA PRO A 1195 31.97 -45.32 28.08
C PRO A 1195 31.07 -44.90 29.27
N HIS A 1196 31.49 -43.98 30.16
CA HIS A 1196 30.70 -43.48 31.30
C HIS A 1196 31.02 -42.00 31.59
N GLY A 1197 30.12 -41.27 32.25
CA GLY A 1197 30.31 -39.90 32.71
C GLY A 1197 29.58 -38.83 31.89
N ALA A 1198 29.75 -37.58 32.30
CA ALA A 1198 29.14 -36.42 31.66
C ALA A 1198 30.08 -35.23 31.61
N THR A 1199 29.96 -34.41 30.57
CA THR A 1199 30.67 -33.14 30.43
C THR A 1199 29.67 -31.99 30.39
N LEU A 1200 29.70 -31.12 31.39
CA LEU A 1200 28.91 -29.89 31.45
C LEU A 1200 29.75 -28.74 30.91
N ILE A 1201 29.23 -28.00 29.94
CA ILE A 1201 29.99 -27.02 29.18
C ILE A 1201 29.26 -25.69 29.20
N PHE A 1202 29.95 -24.61 29.61
CA PHE A 1202 29.43 -23.26 29.44
C PHE A 1202 30.39 -22.33 28.71
N SER A 1203 29.84 -21.39 27.94
CA SER A 1203 30.56 -20.34 27.24
C SER A 1203 30.22 -18.95 27.76
N LEU A 1204 31.19 -18.04 27.78
CA LEU A 1204 31.02 -16.62 28.14
C LEU A 1204 31.65 -15.73 27.05
N PRO A 1205 30.94 -14.73 26.50
CA PRO A 1205 31.44 -13.90 25.41
C PRO A 1205 32.54 -12.94 25.86
N VAL A 1206 33.51 -12.65 24.98
CA VAL A 1206 34.63 -11.72 25.24
C VAL A 1206 34.20 -10.25 25.07
N GLU A 1207 33.26 -9.98 24.17
CA GLU A 1207 32.62 -8.67 24.01
C GLU A 1207 31.17 -8.71 24.49
N THR A 1208 30.87 -8.02 25.60
CA THR A 1208 29.49 -7.69 25.95
C THR A 1208 28.98 -6.65 24.95
N LYS A 1209 28.16 -7.05 23.97
CA LYS A 1209 27.22 -6.11 23.34
C LYS A 1209 26.38 -5.52 24.47
N ALA A 1210 26.58 -4.25 24.77
CA ALA A 1210 25.63 -3.51 25.58
C ALA A 1210 24.28 -3.60 24.87
N ALA A 1211 23.26 -4.13 25.53
CA ALA A 1211 21.91 -4.10 25.02
C ALA A 1211 21.47 -2.63 24.96
N SER A 1212 21.28 -2.11 23.75
CA SER A 1212 20.59 -0.84 23.48
C SER A 1212 19.09 -1.05 23.44
#